data_AF-A0A1I5G9M2-F1
#
_entry.id   AF-A0A1I5G9M2-F1
#
_cell.length_a   1.000
_cell.length_b   1.000
_cell.length_c   1.000
_cell.angle_alpha   90.00
_cell.angle_beta   90.00
_cell.angle_gamma   90.00
#
_symmetry.space_group_name_H-M   'P 1'
#
loop_
_entity.id
_entity.type
_entity.pdbx_description
1 polymer ?
#
loop_
_entity_poly.entity_id
_entity_poly.type
_entity_poly.pdbx_seq_one_letter_code
_entity_poly.pdbx_strand_id
1 'polypeptide(L)'
;MKENQKGSITVFLSLVLLLVMAVIMTTIESARVNAGKVYANRALALAMDSVLAEFYGPLFQEYHIFGLEGSYGKKTLQPGSIETKIKNSMEYTFEPNKDLYYIDNYIPVENVNILDIQTTKLEIDNVNTLLDYNGDFFASQSISYIKYKELGNLSEKFLSKISLIEETEQAQSILNEKFKTEESIYKFDKNITKLMKLIDGITISEKGIEKGRNGIKVQESFVKKLFVLPVSSVNAGVYNPIVFNPLQNHYTNPIAIIDEIISTLDAIGDNLNLIDEARITYKFLSLIDQSVFTDEEELLQHQQALLNAYETLQNYIQIEQSLLKAVSEKTGSLEKLINGTLISIEKAIPVTEDLIIKQVEITGEINKYETLLNTSKDQLNQDFYEGLLEDFLMMEKYKGNHECGLEGYDFEGMKNTLISNQKVVGNAKNFLVTNISPTEPELLQAKSSFQNMKMAVMQYKYDYLIFDYTGLKEPEESEGFFESVRNLVESGIIGLVIENTEGLSDKVLDIEDLPSAILKVEESKEPDDISAIYAYVNLESGIESIIGTFDSSDDIMGAGNIVEGIGELILFQEYLFEHFQHYNEKDLKDALTALDYELEYIIMGKRKDVNNLKAIIMRILLIRTIMNVISLMGDGKRNGDARLLAAAFVGFTGLPALVTIVKTLILFIWSFVESIVDVAALLEGKEIPFLKGKNDILLELHEIILINKTFIKSKADSIKENNSSFALSYKDYLRIFLFMESQRSKNFRSMDLIQENLQLRYEDSFLMQNCLYGFGINGEFGMEEKFIALPFVKDFLNAGESSYSFKIIKEYSY
;
A
#
# COMPACT_ATOMS: atom_id res chain seq x y z
N MET A 1 40.24 18.81 -114.74
CA MET A 1 41.36 18.74 -113.78
C MET A 1 40.86 17.96 -112.56
N LYS A 2 41.34 16.73 -112.36
CA LYS A 2 41.08 15.95 -111.14
C LYS A 2 42.34 16.08 -110.28
N GLU A 3 42.20 16.74 -109.14
CA GLU A 3 43.25 16.87 -108.14
C GLU A 3 43.67 15.48 -107.63
N ASN A 4 44.97 15.20 -107.69
CA ASN A 4 45.55 13.96 -107.19
C ASN A 4 45.57 13.99 -105.65
N GLN A 5 44.65 13.25 -105.03
CA GLN A 5 44.63 12.95 -103.60
C GLN A 5 45.87 12.14 -103.17
N LYS A 6 47.00 12.79 -102.91
CA LYS A 6 48.15 12.17 -102.23
C LYS A 6 48.10 12.52 -100.74
N GLY A 7 47.29 11.79 -99.99
CA GLY A 7 47.15 11.95 -98.53
C GLY A 7 45.87 11.38 -97.93
N SER A 8 44.85 11.06 -98.73
CA SER A 8 43.54 10.59 -98.24
C SER A 8 43.60 9.27 -97.47
N ILE A 9 44.46 8.33 -97.87
CA ILE A 9 44.66 7.05 -97.17
C ILE A 9 45.31 7.27 -95.80
N THR A 10 46.32 8.14 -95.70
CA THR A 10 46.98 8.48 -94.44
C THR A 10 46.02 9.19 -93.49
N VAL A 11 45.23 10.16 -94.00
CA VAL A 11 44.21 10.85 -93.20
C VAL A 11 43.14 9.87 -92.70
N PHE A 12 42.65 8.97 -93.57
CA PHE A 12 41.68 7.96 -93.19
C PHE A 12 42.23 6.97 -92.14
N LEU A 13 43.45 6.46 -92.33
CA LEU A 13 44.08 5.54 -91.38
C LEU A 13 44.38 6.22 -90.04
N SER A 14 44.84 7.48 -90.06
CA SER A 14 45.04 8.27 -88.84
C SER A 14 43.73 8.54 -88.09
N LEU A 15 42.62 8.78 -88.80
CA LEU A 15 41.29 8.92 -88.19
C LEU A 15 40.80 7.61 -87.58
N VAL A 16 40.95 6.48 -88.27
CA VAL A 16 40.59 5.16 -87.75
C VAL A 16 41.45 4.81 -86.52
N LEU A 17 42.76 5.07 -86.58
CA LEU A 17 43.66 4.85 -85.46
C LEU A 17 43.28 5.71 -84.25
N LEU A 18 42.93 6.98 -84.47
CA LEU A 18 42.48 7.88 -83.42
C LEU A 18 41.17 7.38 -82.77
N LEU A 19 40.22 6.90 -83.57
CA LEU A 19 38.97 6.30 -83.06
C LEU A 19 39.24 5.03 -82.24
N VAL A 20 40.09 4.13 -82.73
CA VAL A 20 40.47 2.91 -82.00
C VAL A 20 41.19 3.25 -80.69
N MET A 21 42.13 4.20 -80.74
CA MET A 21 42.83 4.67 -79.54
C MET A 21 41.88 5.31 -78.53
N ALA A 22 40.92 6.13 -79.00
CA ALA A 22 39.92 6.74 -78.13
C ALA A 22 39.06 5.69 -77.42
N VAL A 23 38.63 4.62 -78.12
CA VAL A 23 37.87 3.52 -77.51
C VAL A 23 38.69 2.77 -76.46
N ILE A 24 39.95 2.45 -76.77
CA ILE A 24 40.87 1.77 -75.83
C ILE A 24 41.09 2.63 -74.59
N MET A 25 41.45 3.90 -74.77
CA MET A 25 41.70 4.84 -73.67
C MET A 25 40.45 5.06 -72.82
N THR A 26 39.28 5.17 -73.44
CA THR A 26 38.00 5.30 -72.72
C THR A 26 37.67 4.05 -71.91
N THR A 27 37.96 2.85 -72.46
CA THR A 27 37.74 1.59 -71.74
C THR A 27 38.70 1.43 -70.57
N ILE A 28 39.98 1.79 -70.75
CA ILE A 28 40.98 1.80 -69.68
C ILE A 28 40.59 2.80 -68.59
N GLU A 29 40.19 4.02 -68.95
CA GLU A 29 39.76 5.03 -67.99
C GLU A 29 38.51 4.59 -67.22
N SER A 30 37.53 4.01 -67.92
CA SER A 30 36.33 3.46 -67.28
C SER A 30 36.68 2.33 -66.30
N ALA A 31 37.57 1.41 -66.70
CA ALA A 31 38.06 0.35 -65.82
C ALA A 31 38.79 0.93 -64.60
N ARG A 32 39.62 1.95 -64.79
CA ARG A 32 40.36 2.66 -63.73
C ARG A 32 39.42 3.37 -62.75
N VAL A 33 38.42 4.11 -63.23
CA VAL A 33 37.43 4.79 -62.36
C VAL A 33 36.61 3.79 -61.56
N ASN A 34 36.16 2.69 -62.18
CA ASN A 34 35.42 1.64 -61.46
C ASN A 34 36.30 0.92 -60.43
N ALA A 35 37.56 0.61 -60.78
CA ALA A 35 38.53 0.06 -59.84
C ALA A 35 38.80 1.04 -58.68
N GLY A 36 38.93 2.33 -58.98
CA GLY A 36 39.14 3.38 -57.97
C GLY A 36 37.99 3.50 -56.98
N LYS A 37 36.74 3.39 -57.44
CA LYS A 37 35.55 3.34 -56.55
C LYS A 37 35.60 2.17 -55.58
N VAL A 38 35.92 0.96 -56.08
CA VAL A 38 36.05 -0.23 -55.22
C VAL A 38 37.23 -0.10 -54.26
N TYR A 39 38.34 0.46 -54.72
CA TYR A 39 39.54 0.66 -53.92
C TYR A 39 39.31 1.66 -52.79
N ALA A 40 38.70 2.82 -53.09
CA ALA A 40 38.29 3.82 -52.11
C ALA A 40 37.29 3.24 -51.09
N ASN A 41 36.32 2.44 -51.55
CA ASN A 41 35.36 1.79 -50.65
C ASN A 41 36.02 0.83 -49.66
N ARG A 42 37.02 0.05 -50.12
CA ARG A 42 37.80 -0.85 -49.26
C ARG A 42 38.72 -0.08 -48.32
N ALA A 43 39.39 0.96 -48.81
CA ALA A 43 40.26 1.82 -48.00
C ALA A 43 39.45 2.49 -46.87
N LEU A 44 38.26 3.02 -47.18
CA LEU A 44 37.37 3.60 -46.18
C LEU A 44 36.92 2.56 -45.15
N ALA A 45 36.50 1.36 -45.59
CA ALA A 45 36.11 0.29 -44.66
C ALA A 45 37.24 -0.11 -43.70
N LEU A 46 38.46 -0.30 -44.22
CA LEU A 46 39.62 -0.66 -43.42
C LEU A 46 40.04 0.48 -42.47
N ALA A 47 39.87 1.74 -42.90
CA ALA A 47 40.12 2.89 -42.05
C ALA A 47 39.10 2.98 -40.90
N MET A 48 37.83 2.65 -41.15
CA MET A 48 36.80 2.51 -40.11
C MET A 48 37.13 1.38 -39.14
N ASP A 49 37.47 0.18 -39.64
CA ASP A 49 37.92 -0.96 -38.83
C ASP A 49 39.08 -0.56 -37.91
N SER A 50 40.07 0.15 -38.47
CA SER A 50 41.26 0.59 -37.74
C SER A 50 40.94 1.59 -36.64
N VAL A 51 39.96 2.48 -36.84
CA VAL A 51 39.60 3.48 -35.84
C VAL A 51 38.75 2.85 -34.73
N LEU A 52 37.82 1.96 -35.06
CA LEU A 52 37.06 1.24 -34.04
C LEU A 52 37.90 0.18 -33.30
N ALA A 53 39.01 -0.29 -33.86
CA ALA A 53 39.98 -1.07 -33.10
C ALA A 53 40.64 -0.28 -31.95
N GLU A 54 40.51 1.06 -31.92
CA GLU A 54 40.94 1.91 -30.80
C GLU A 54 39.90 1.99 -29.66
N PHE A 55 39.08 0.94 -29.46
CA PHE A 55 38.16 0.89 -28.33
C PHE A 55 38.89 1.10 -26.99
N TYR A 56 38.19 1.62 -26.00
CA TYR A 56 38.78 1.89 -24.70
C TYR A 56 39.15 0.59 -23.98
N GLY A 57 40.45 0.31 -23.91
CA GLY A 57 41.00 -0.94 -23.39
C GLY A 57 40.50 -1.31 -21.98
N PRO A 58 40.52 -0.40 -20.99
CA PRO A 58 40.04 -0.70 -19.64
C PRO A 58 38.56 -1.13 -19.59
N LEU A 59 37.68 -0.47 -20.35
CA LEU A 59 36.27 -0.83 -20.44
C LEU A 59 36.07 -2.25 -21.00
N PHE A 60 36.84 -2.63 -22.02
CA PHE A 60 36.76 -3.99 -22.56
C PHE A 60 37.41 -5.04 -21.63
N GLN A 61 38.51 -4.70 -20.96
CA GLN A 61 39.24 -5.65 -20.10
C GLN A 61 38.47 -6.00 -18.82
N GLU A 62 37.81 -5.02 -18.19
CA GLU A 62 37.12 -5.23 -16.92
C GLU A 62 35.63 -5.54 -17.09
N TYR A 63 34.99 -5.01 -18.14
CA TYR A 63 33.55 -5.08 -18.34
C TYR A 63 33.14 -5.71 -19.67
N HIS A 64 34.09 -6.06 -20.55
CA HIS A 64 33.83 -6.70 -21.85
C HIS A 64 32.89 -5.89 -22.77
N ILE A 65 32.90 -4.57 -22.64
CA ILE A 65 32.14 -3.65 -23.48
C ILE A 65 33.07 -2.98 -24.48
N PHE A 66 32.71 -3.01 -25.76
CA PHE A 66 33.34 -2.20 -26.79
C PHE A 66 32.73 -0.81 -26.84
N GLY A 67 33.60 0.18 -26.79
CA GLY A 67 33.25 1.59 -26.99
C GLY A 67 34.50 2.38 -27.35
N LEU A 68 34.47 3.11 -28.46
CA LEU A 68 35.53 4.03 -28.84
C LEU A 68 35.39 5.31 -28.01
N GLU A 69 36.39 5.62 -27.19
CA GLU A 69 36.45 6.89 -26.46
C GLU A 69 36.73 8.01 -27.48
N GLY A 70 35.67 8.69 -27.91
CA GLY A 70 35.73 9.65 -29.01
C GLY A 70 36.10 11.07 -28.60
N SER A 71 36.36 11.35 -27.32
CA SER A 71 36.81 12.67 -26.89
C SER A 71 38.32 12.86 -27.04
N TYR A 72 39.09 11.75 -27.05
CA TYR A 72 40.54 11.75 -27.03
C TYR A 72 41.10 12.60 -25.88
N GLY A 73 40.55 12.40 -24.68
CA GLY A 73 40.93 13.13 -23.46
C GLY A 73 40.36 14.55 -23.37
N LYS A 74 39.24 14.83 -24.04
CA LYS A 74 38.49 16.11 -23.93
C LYS A 74 37.18 15.89 -23.20
N LYS A 75 36.50 16.98 -22.80
CA LYS A 75 35.20 16.85 -22.12
C LYS A 75 34.10 16.33 -23.04
N THR A 76 34.17 16.62 -24.33
CA THR A 76 33.15 16.27 -25.32
C THR A 76 33.75 15.48 -26.48
N LEU A 77 32.91 14.68 -27.13
CA LEU A 77 33.20 14.03 -28.42
C LEU A 77 33.88 14.97 -29.42
N GLN A 78 34.87 14.45 -30.14
CA GLN A 78 35.64 15.15 -31.16
C GLN A 78 35.52 14.47 -32.54
N PRO A 79 34.38 14.61 -33.25
CA PRO A 79 34.19 13.99 -34.56
C PRO A 79 35.29 14.33 -35.56
N GLY A 80 35.76 15.58 -35.59
CA GLY A 80 36.84 16.01 -36.49
C GLY A 80 38.17 15.28 -36.25
N SER A 81 38.45 14.84 -35.02
CA SER A 81 39.63 14.02 -34.72
C SER A 81 39.48 12.61 -35.29
N ILE A 82 38.29 12.03 -35.19
CA ILE A 82 37.95 10.73 -35.78
C ILE A 82 38.05 10.83 -37.32
N GLU A 83 37.47 11.87 -37.94
CA GLU A 83 37.56 12.14 -39.38
C GLU A 83 39.01 12.24 -39.86
N THR A 84 39.85 12.97 -39.11
CA THR A 84 41.26 13.13 -39.41
C THR A 84 42.01 11.80 -39.36
N LYS A 85 41.73 10.95 -38.36
CA LYS A 85 42.31 9.62 -38.25
C LYS A 85 41.91 8.72 -39.42
N ILE A 86 40.63 8.71 -39.79
CA ILE A 86 40.14 7.94 -40.93
C ILE A 86 40.83 8.40 -42.22
N LYS A 87 40.90 9.71 -42.44
CA LYS A 87 41.59 10.30 -43.60
C LYS A 87 43.05 9.89 -43.64
N ASN A 88 43.78 10.02 -42.53
CA ASN A 88 45.19 9.64 -42.43
C ASN A 88 45.40 8.14 -42.73
N SER A 89 44.54 7.27 -42.22
CA SER A 89 44.59 5.82 -42.48
C SER A 89 44.33 5.48 -43.96
N MET A 90 43.39 6.18 -44.61
CA MET A 90 43.16 6.02 -46.05
C MET A 90 44.31 6.56 -46.90
N GLU A 91 44.96 7.65 -46.48
CA GLU A 91 46.09 8.23 -47.22
C GLU A 91 47.27 7.27 -47.33
N TYR A 92 47.58 6.45 -46.31
CA TYR A 92 48.58 5.39 -46.45
C TYR A 92 48.19 4.31 -47.48
N THR A 93 46.90 4.19 -47.79
CA THR A 93 46.38 3.28 -48.82
C THR A 93 46.42 3.91 -50.21
N PHE A 94 46.04 5.19 -50.32
CA PHE A 94 46.06 5.94 -51.57
C PHE A 94 47.47 6.33 -52.01
N GLU A 95 48.36 6.58 -51.05
CA GLU A 95 49.76 6.93 -51.21
C GLU A 95 50.64 5.98 -50.41
N PRO A 96 50.92 4.76 -50.92
CA PRO A 96 51.71 3.77 -50.19
C PRO A 96 53.14 4.22 -49.83
N ASN A 97 53.64 5.27 -50.48
CA ASN A 97 54.96 5.87 -50.26
C ASN A 97 54.97 6.95 -49.18
N LYS A 98 53.80 7.30 -48.62
CA LYS A 98 53.68 8.30 -47.56
C LYS A 98 54.58 7.91 -46.37
N ASP A 99 55.42 8.84 -45.94
CA ASP A 99 56.38 8.69 -44.82
C ASP A 99 57.42 7.55 -44.96
N LEU A 100 57.71 7.07 -46.17
CA LEU A 100 58.81 6.12 -46.41
C LEU A 100 60.16 6.83 -46.55
N TYR A 101 61.03 6.68 -45.55
CA TYR A 101 62.40 7.22 -45.50
C TYR A 101 63.46 6.11 -45.54
N TYR A 102 64.58 6.31 -46.24
CA TYR A 102 65.76 5.44 -46.18
C TYR A 102 67.03 6.31 -46.04
N ILE A 103 67.71 6.23 -44.90
CA ILE A 103 68.98 6.93 -44.59
C ILE A 103 68.88 8.45 -44.80
N ASP A 104 68.17 9.14 -43.89
CA ASP A 104 68.10 10.61 -43.74
C ASP A 104 67.83 11.47 -45.00
N ASN A 105 67.51 10.86 -46.13
CA ASN A 105 67.24 11.49 -47.41
C ASN A 105 65.97 10.89 -48.04
N TYR A 106 65.06 11.77 -48.48
CA TYR A 106 63.86 11.41 -49.23
C TYR A 106 64.27 10.84 -50.60
N ILE A 107 63.96 9.56 -50.85
CA ILE A 107 64.02 9.00 -52.21
C ILE A 107 62.61 9.11 -52.78
N PRO A 108 62.34 9.98 -53.78
CA PRO A 108 61.12 9.87 -54.55
C PRO A 108 61.20 8.55 -55.31
N VAL A 109 60.58 7.50 -54.79
CA VAL A 109 60.25 6.35 -55.62
C VAL A 109 59.15 6.86 -56.55
N GLU A 110 59.53 7.31 -57.75
CA GLU A 110 58.59 7.64 -58.83
C GLU A 110 57.81 6.38 -59.20
N ASN A 111 56.75 6.12 -58.44
CA ASN A 111 55.83 5.05 -58.70
C ASN A 111 54.61 5.65 -59.39
N VAL A 112 54.16 5.03 -60.48
CA VAL A 112 52.96 5.50 -61.19
C VAL A 112 51.76 5.13 -60.34
N ASN A 113 51.25 6.05 -59.51
CA ASN A 113 49.95 5.89 -58.87
C ASN A 113 48.87 6.00 -59.96
N ILE A 114 48.48 4.86 -60.51
CA ILE A 114 47.53 4.80 -61.63
C ILE A 114 46.15 5.27 -61.18
N LEU A 115 45.75 5.00 -59.93
CA LEU A 115 44.42 5.36 -59.44
C LEU A 115 44.36 6.85 -59.08
N ASP A 116 45.33 7.33 -58.31
CA ASP A 116 45.45 8.75 -57.93
C ASP A 116 44.17 9.30 -57.28
N ILE A 117 43.70 8.55 -56.28
CA ILE A 117 42.47 8.86 -55.54
C ILE A 117 42.84 9.85 -54.44
N GLN A 118 42.04 10.90 -54.30
CA GLN A 118 42.19 11.90 -53.25
C GLN A 118 40.91 11.97 -52.42
N THR A 119 41.05 12.19 -51.11
CA THR A 119 39.91 12.45 -50.23
C THR A 119 39.57 13.94 -50.30
N THR A 120 38.46 14.28 -50.96
CA THR A 120 38.00 15.67 -51.09
C THR A 120 37.30 16.13 -49.83
N LYS A 121 36.41 15.28 -49.30
CA LYS A 121 35.60 15.57 -48.12
C LYS A 121 35.33 14.29 -47.35
N LEU A 122 35.35 14.36 -46.03
CA LEU A 122 34.95 13.27 -45.16
C LEU A 122 34.17 13.87 -44.01
N GLU A 123 32.96 13.37 -43.78
CA GLU A 123 32.08 13.81 -42.70
C GLU A 123 31.55 12.58 -41.96
N ILE A 124 31.57 12.65 -40.64
CA ILE A 124 30.88 11.67 -39.79
C ILE A 124 29.40 12.06 -39.67
N ASP A 125 28.52 11.07 -39.84
CA ASP A 125 27.09 11.14 -39.58
C ASP A 125 26.66 9.97 -38.68
N ASN A 126 25.41 9.99 -38.19
CA ASN A 126 24.80 8.89 -37.42
C ASN A 126 25.69 8.34 -36.29
N VAL A 127 26.24 9.21 -35.44
CA VAL A 127 27.03 8.78 -34.27
C VAL A 127 26.11 8.12 -33.26
N ASN A 128 26.41 6.87 -32.93
CA ASN A 128 25.74 6.13 -31.87
C ASN A 128 26.66 5.93 -30.67
N THR A 129 26.22 6.33 -29.49
CA THR A 129 26.92 6.14 -28.21
C THR A 129 26.34 4.97 -27.42
N LEU A 130 27.06 4.49 -26.41
CA LEU A 130 26.55 3.47 -25.49
C LEU A 130 25.30 3.92 -24.71
N LEU A 131 25.01 5.22 -24.66
CA LEU A 131 23.86 5.79 -23.97
C LEU A 131 22.59 5.80 -24.84
N ASP A 132 22.73 5.66 -26.17
CA ASP A 132 21.60 5.69 -27.08
C ASP A 132 20.67 4.49 -26.90
N TYR A 133 19.43 4.63 -27.40
CA TYR A 133 18.39 3.61 -27.28
C TYR A 133 18.22 3.11 -25.84
N ASN A 134 18.16 4.01 -24.86
CA ASN A 134 18.05 3.66 -23.44
C ASN A 134 19.17 2.73 -22.91
N GLY A 135 20.36 2.77 -23.52
CA GLY A 135 21.48 1.92 -23.15
C GLY A 135 21.40 0.50 -23.70
N ASP A 136 20.54 0.24 -24.68
CA ASP A 136 20.35 -1.11 -25.25
C ASP A 136 21.62 -1.66 -25.89
N PHE A 137 22.50 -0.81 -26.43
CA PHE A 137 23.81 -1.26 -26.96
C PHE A 137 24.72 -1.81 -25.85
N PHE A 138 24.77 -1.15 -24.70
CA PHE A 138 25.49 -1.64 -23.53
C PHE A 138 24.89 -2.97 -23.04
N ALA A 139 23.57 -3.05 -22.89
CA ALA A 139 22.89 -4.26 -22.46
C ALA A 139 23.13 -5.44 -23.42
N SER A 140 23.01 -5.20 -24.73
CA SER A 140 23.19 -6.22 -25.77
C SER A 140 24.60 -6.79 -25.78
N GLN A 141 25.62 -5.95 -25.59
CA GLN A 141 27.01 -6.39 -25.45
C GLN A 141 27.22 -7.20 -24.17
N SER A 142 26.70 -6.71 -23.04
CA SER A 142 26.74 -7.42 -21.74
C SER A 142 26.11 -8.81 -21.83
N ILE A 143 24.93 -8.91 -22.47
CA ILE A 143 24.23 -10.17 -22.71
C ILE A 143 25.04 -11.07 -23.65
N SER A 144 25.61 -10.52 -24.72
CA SER A 144 26.40 -11.29 -25.69
C SER A 144 27.66 -11.89 -25.06
N TYR A 145 28.31 -11.19 -24.15
CA TYR A 145 29.42 -11.72 -23.35
C TYR A 145 28.99 -12.96 -22.54
N ILE A 146 27.85 -12.87 -21.86
CA ILE A 146 27.33 -13.96 -21.03
C ILE A 146 26.78 -15.12 -21.87
N LYS A 147 26.22 -14.89 -23.08
CA LYS A 147 25.66 -15.93 -23.97
C LYS A 147 26.62 -17.09 -24.27
N TYR A 148 27.93 -16.85 -24.24
CA TYR A 148 28.95 -17.89 -24.49
C TYR A 148 29.35 -18.68 -23.24
N LYS A 149 28.79 -18.36 -22.07
CA LYS A 149 28.98 -19.04 -20.78
C LYS A 149 27.82 -20.02 -20.56
N GLU A 150 28.08 -21.26 -20.15
CA GLU A 150 27.03 -22.29 -19.95
C GLU A 150 26.08 -21.89 -18.80
N LEU A 151 24.79 -21.65 -19.09
CA LEU A 151 23.80 -21.09 -18.13
C LEU A 151 22.58 -21.97 -17.85
N GLY A 152 22.48 -23.14 -18.49
CA GLY A 152 21.27 -23.97 -18.50
C GLY A 152 20.71 -24.36 -17.13
N ASN A 153 21.54 -24.39 -16.07
CA ASN A 153 21.10 -24.80 -14.73
C ASN A 153 20.68 -23.63 -13.81
N LEU A 154 21.10 -22.39 -14.09
CA LEU A 154 20.84 -21.23 -13.22
C LEU A 154 19.46 -20.61 -13.49
N SER A 155 19.03 -20.59 -14.76
CA SER A 155 17.73 -20.04 -15.17
C SER A 155 16.55 -20.84 -14.62
N GLU A 156 16.58 -22.18 -14.67
CA GLU A 156 15.49 -23.03 -14.15
C GLU A 156 15.29 -22.88 -12.63
N LYS A 157 16.39 -22.80 -11.86
CA LYS A 157 16.31 -22.63 -10.40
C LYS A 157 15.75 -21.26 -10.02
N PHE A 158 16.06 -20.21 -10.78
CA PHE A 158 15.55 -18.88 -10.53
C PHE A 158 14.08 -18.71 -10.96
N LEU A 159 13.70 -19.25 -12.13
CA LEU A 159 12.31 -19.21 -12.62
C LEU A 159 11.33 -19.88 -11.65
N SER A 160 11.71 -21.01 -11.07
CA SER A 160 10.89 -21.69 -10.05
C SER A 160 10.76 -20.91 -8.73
N LYS A 161 11.66 -19.97 -8.45
CA LYS A 161 11.54 -19.04 -7.31
C LYS A 161 10.65 -17.84 -7.65
N ILE A 162 10.68 -17.34 -8.90
CA ILE A 162 9.79 -16.25 -9.35
C ILE A 162 8.32 -16.70 -9.38
N SER A 163 8.02 -17.92 -9.81
CA SER A 163 6.63 -18.40 -9.85
C SER A 163 5.94 -18.39 -8.48
N LEU A 164 6.71 -18.50 -7.39
CA LEU A 164 6.18 -18.35 -6.03
C LEU A 164 5.65 -16.94 -5.75
N ILE A 165 6.22 -15.92 -6.38
CA ILE A 165 5.79 -14.52 -6.23
C ILE A 165 4.42 -14.33 -6.88
N GLU A 166 4.22 -14.89 -8.09
CA GLU A 166 2.92 -14.88 -8.77
C GLU A 166 1.84 -15.58 -7.94
N GLU A 167 2.16 -16.73 -7.32
CA GLU A 167 1.24 -17.44 -6.42
C GLU A 167 0.86 -16.61 -5.16
N THR A 168 1.71 -15.67 -4.74
CA THR A 168 1.44 -14.80 -3.58
C THR A 168 0.61 -13.56 -3.88
N GLU A 169 0.52 -13.12 -5.13
CA GLU A 169 -0.32 -11.99 -5.54
C GLU A 169 -1.79 -12.26 -5.21
N GLN A 170 -2.25 -13.49 -5.46
CA GLN A 170 -3.62 -13.89 -5.13
C GLN A 170 -3.88 -13.85 -3.62
N ALA A 171 -2.93 -14.33 -2.81
CA ALA A 171 -3.05 -14.29 -1.35
C ALA A 171 -3.09 -12.85 -0.83
N GLN A 172 -2.30 -11.94 -1.40
CA GLN A 172 -2.31 -10.52 -1.08
C GLN A 172 -3.64 -9.85 -1.44
N SER A 173 -4.16 -10.11 -2.64
CA SER A 173 -5.46 -9.58 -3.09
C SER A 173 -6.60 -9.95 -2.13
N ILE A 174 -6.64 -11.22 -1.69
CA ILE A 174 -7.66 -11.70 -0.74
C ILE A 174 -7.51 -11.05 0.63
N LEU A 175 -6.29 -10.89 1.11
CA LEU A 175 -6.02 -10.20 2.37
C LEU A 175 -6.43 -8.72 2.30
N ASN A 176 -6.13 -8.02 1.22
CA ASN A 176 -6.55 -6.62 1.03
C ASN A 176 -8.09 -6.50 1.06
N GLU A 177 -8.82 -7.37 0.35
CA GLU A 177 -10.29 -7.38 0.37
C GLU A 177 -10.85 -7.77 1.75
N LYS A 178 -10.21 -8.71 2.45
CA LYS A 178 -10.55 -9.08 3.83
C LYS A 178 -10.48 -7.87 4.74
N PHE A 179 -9.39 -7.11 4.71
CA PHE A 179 -9.20 -5.96 5.59
C PHE A 179 -10.17 -4.81 5.30
N LYS A 180 -10.45 -4.55 4.02
CA LYS A 180 -11.49 -3.59 3.61
C LYS A 180 -12.86 -3.99 4.18
N THR A 181 -13.20 -5.27 4.09
CA THR A 181 -14.46 -5.81 4.63
C THR A 181 -14.52 -5.66 6.16
N GLU A 182 -13.44 -5.99 6.88
CA GLU A 182 -13.37 -5.85 8.34
C GLU A 182 -13.51 -4.40 8.81
N GLU A 183 -12.93 -3.45 8.07
CA GLU A 183 -13.06 -2.02 8.36
C GLU A 183 -14.52 -1.55 8.28
N SER A 184 -15.24 -1.96 7.23
CA SER A 184 -16.66 -1.64 7.06
C SER A 184 -17.52 -2.25 8.15
N ILE A 185 -17.24 -3.50 8.55
CA ILE A 185 -17.92 -4.17 9.67
C ILE A 185 -17.65 -3.43 10.99
N TYR A 186 -16.44 -2.93 11.22
CA TYR A 186 -16.15 -2.13 12.41
C TYR A 186 -16.90 -0.80 12.44
N LYS A 187 -16.97 -0.08 11.30
CA LYS A 187 -17.78 1.14 11.17
C LYS A 187 -19.27 0.85 11.43
N PHE A 188 -19.73 -0.35 11.10
CA PHE A 188 -21.08 -0.83 11.39
C PHE A 188 -21.31 -1.08 12.88
N ASP A 189 -20.41 -1.84 13.54
CA ASP A 189 -20.41 -2.10 14.98
C ASP A 189 -20.50 -0.79 15.79
N LYS A 190 -19.77 0.26 15.36
CA LYS A 190 -19.83 1.59 15.98
C LYS A 190 -21.24 2.19 15.96
N ASN A 191 -22.05 1.92 14.95
CA ASN A 191 -23.45 2.36 14.90
C ASN A 191 -24.36 1.46 15.77
N ILE A 192 -24.07 0.17 15.92
CA ILE A 192 -24.77 -0.73 16.85
C ILE A 192 -24.60 -0.25 18.29
N THR A 193 -23.40 0.22 18.70
CA THR A 193 -23.21 0.78 20.06
C THR A 193 -24.10 2.00 20.35
N LYS A 194 -24.44 2.80 19.32
CA LYS A 194 -25.39 3.91 19.46
C LYS A 194 -26.79 3.40 19.77
N LEU A 195 -27.21 2.29 19.13
CA LEU A 195 -28.48 1.64 19.44
C LEU A 195 -28.47 1.03 20.84
N MET A 196 -27.42 0.34 21.25
CA MET A 196 -27.28 -0.17 22.62
C MET A 196 -27.46 0.96 23.66
N LYS A 197 -26.88 2.14 23.40
CA LYS A 197 -27.05 3.32 24.24
C LYS A 197 -28.47 3.83 24.31
N LEU A 198 -29.18 3.88 23.18
CA LEU A 198 -30.55 4.40 23.12
C LEU A 198 -31.58 3.39 23.62
N ILE A 199 -31.36 2.10 23.38
CA ILE A 199 -32.32 1.03 23.67
C ILE A 199 -32.11 0.43 25.06
N ASP A 200 -30.90 0.00 25.39
CA ASP A 200 -30.57 -0.62 26.69
C ASP A 200 -30.03 0.39 27.70
N GLY A 201 -29.65 1.60 27.25
CA GLY A 201 -29.16 2.64 28.14
C GLY A 201 -27.67 2.51 28.49
N ILE A 202 -26.91 1.64 27.83
CA ILE A 202 -25.50 1.38 28.14
C ILE A 202 -24.61 2.15 27.18
N THR A 203 -23.59 2.83 27.69
CA THR A 203 -22.60 3.50 26.84
C THR A 203 -21.36 2.65 26.72
N ILE A 204 -21.09 2.19 25.50
CA ILE A 204 -19.87 1.51 25.11
C ILE A 204 -19.03 2.48 24.30
N SER A 205 -17.78 2.64 24.69
CA SER A 205 -16.76 3.42 24.00
C SER A 205 -15.64 2.50 23.50
N GLU A 206 -14.67 3.06 22.77
CA GLU A 206 -13.44 2.35 22.40
C GLU A 206 -12.64 1.88 23.64
N LYS A 207 -12.85 2.50 24.79
CA LYS A 207 -12.29 2.10 26.10
C LYS A 207 -13.20 1.16 26.89
N GLY A 208 -14.25 0.66 26.25
CA GLY A 208 -15.18 -0.29 26.84
C GLY A 208 -16.43 0.34 27.39
N ILE A 209 -17.11 -0.43 28.23
CA ILE A 209 -18.27 0.07 28.97
C ILE A 209 -17.86 1.23 29.87
N GLU A 210 -18.49 2.39 29.69
CA GLU A 210 -18.22 3.56 30.53
C GLU A 210 -18.62 3.27 31.98
N LYS A 211 -17.71 3.49 32.93
CA LYS A 211 -17.96 3.31 34.36
C LYS A 211 -18.65 4.54 34.96
N GLY A 212 -19.66 4.30 35.79
CA GLY A 212 -20.34 5.28 36.64
C GLY A 212 -19.91 5.16 38.12
N ARG A 213 -20.56 5.91 39.02
CA ARG A 213 -20.26 5.86 40.47
C ARG A 213 -20.50 4.48 41.10
N ASN A 214 -21.45 3.70 40.59
CA ASN A 214 -21.87 2.39 41.11
C ASN A 214 -21.88 1.29 40.02
N GLY A 215 -20.80 1.17 39.24
CA GLY A 215 -20.69 0.16 38.18
C GLY A 215 -20.76 0.76 36.78
N ILE A 216 -21.71 0.33 35.95
CA ILE A 216 -21.87 0.83 34.57
C ILE A 216 -22.57 2.19 34.57
N LYS A 217 -22.15 3.08 33.67
CA LYS A 217 -22.86 4.32 33.38
C LYS A 217 -24.10 4.04 32.53
N VAL A 218 -25.27 4.20 33.15
CA VAL A 218 -26.57 4.03 32.50
C VAL A 218 -27.16 5.39 32.14
N GLN A 219 -27.75 5.49 30.95
CA GLN A 219 -28.42 6.70 30.48
C GLN A 219 -29.64 7.03 31.36
N GLU A 220 -29.92 8.32 31.55
CA GLU A 220 -31.09 8.75 32.32
C GLU A 220 -32.41 8.31 31.66
N SER A 221 -32.45 8.23 30.33
CA SER A 221 -33.59 7.76 29.55
C SER A 221 -33.11 6.85 28.42
N PHE A 222 -33.85 5.76 28.17
CA PHE A 222 -33.61 4.77 27.13
C PHE A 222 -34.89 4.00 26.84
N VAL A 223 -34.99 3.32 25.70
CA VAL A 223 -36.23 2.67 25.22
C VAL A 223 -36.75 1.61 26.21
N LYS A 224 -35.88 0.73 26.71
CA LYS A 224 -36.31 -0.31 27.65
C LYS A 224 -36.57 0.18 29.06
N LYS A 225 -36.34 1.47 29.38
CA LYS A 225 -36.56 2.01 30.73
C LYS A 225 -38.01 1.85 31.16
N LEU A 226 -38.94 2.02 30.23
CA LEU A 226 -40.34 1.63 30.40
C LEU A 226 -40.43 0.10 30.25
N PHE A 227 -40.62 -0.59 31.37
CA PHE A 227 -40.56 -2.06 31.43
C PHE A 227 -41.81 -2.67 32.07
N VAL A 228 -42.73 -3.24 31.26
CA VAL A 228 -44.02 -3.78 31.75
C VAL A 228 -43.97 -5.25 32.16
N LEU A 229 -42.88 -5.95 31.83
CA LEU A 229 -42.67 -7.36 32.19
C LEU A 229 -41.93 -7.48 33.53
N PRO A 230 -41.96 -8.66 34.19
CA PRO A 230 -41.08 -8.91 35.34
C PRO A 230 -39.61 -8.75 34.95
N VAL A 231 -38.85 -7.99 35.72
CA VAL A 231 -37.42 -7.75 35.44
C VAL A 231 -36.63 -9.05 35.61
N SER A 232 -36.06 -9.54 34.51
CA SER A 232 -35.17 -10.70 34.45
C SER A 232 -34.24 -10.55 33.23
N SER A 233 -33.09 -11.22 33.24
CA SER A 233 -32.13 -11.18 32.12
C SER A 233 -32.77 -11.67 30.81
N VAL A 234 -33.65 -12.67 30.92
CA VAL A 234 -34.40 -13.25 29.81
C VAL A 234 -35.40 -12.24 29.23
N ASN A 235 -36.24 -11.62 30.07
CA ASN A 235 -37.25 -10.67 29.59
C ASN A 235 -36.63 -9.37 29.07
N ALA A 236 -35.48 -8.97 29.64
CA ALA A 236 -34.74 -7.81 29.18
C ALA A 236 -33.97 -8.06 27.88
N GLY A 237 -33.72 -9.32 27.51
CA GLY A 237 -32.85 -9.69 26.41
C GLY A 237 -31.39 -9.29 26.65
N VAL A 238 -30.96 -9.27 27.91
CA VAL A 238 -29.59 -8.89 28.34
C VAL A 238 -29.03 -10.04 29.16
N TYR A 239 -28.30 -10.94 28.50
CA TYR A 239 -27.85 -12.20 29.11
C TYR A 239 -26.52 -12.09 29.87
N ASN A 240 -25.66 -11.12 29.53
CA ASN A 240 -24.37 -10.96 30.20
C ASN A 240 -24.56 -10.35 31.62
N PRO A 241 -24.16 -11.03 32.71
CA PRO A 241 -24.34 -10.54 34.07
C PRO A 241 -23.62 -9.22 34.37
N ILE A 242 -22.49 -8.94 33.72
CA ILE A 242 -21.75 -7.66 33.85
C ILE A 242 -22.66 -6.49 33.48
N VAL A 243 -23.50 -6.70 32.48
CA VAL A 243 -24.42 -5.70 31.93
C VAL A 243 -25.76 -5.69 32.65
N PHE A 244 -26.36 -6.86 32.86
CA PHE A 244 -27.70 -6.97 33.44
C PHE A 244 -27.76 -6.57 34.92
N ASN A 245 -26.78 -6.97 35.73
CA ASN A 245 -26.82 -6.76 37.17
C ASN A 245 -26.86 -5.27 37.57
N PRO A 246 -26.07 -4.37 36.94
CA PRO A 246 -26.21 -2.93 37.14
C PRO A 246 -27.50 -2.36 36.55
N LEU A 247 -27.96 -2.90 35.42
CA LEU A 247 -29.11 -2.34 34.67
C LEU A 247 -30.47 -2.66 35.29
N GLN A 248 -30.61 -3.80 35.98
CA GLN A 248 -31.90 -4.31 36.48
C GLN A 248 -32.70 -3.30 37.33
N ASN A 249 -32.01 -2.44 38.09
CA ASN A 249 -32.63 -1.44 38.98
C ASN A 249 -33.06 -0.16 38.26
N HIS A 250 -32.72 -0.02 36.97
CA HIS A 250 -33.08 1.14 36.17
C HIS A 250 -34.39 0.96 35.38
N TYR A 251 -34.87 -0.28 35.26
CA TYR A 251 -36.17 -0.58 34.66
C TYR A 251 -37.31 -0.12 35.56
N THR A 252 -38.28 0.58 34.97
CA THR A 252 -39.42 1.14 35.68
C THR A 252 -40.72 0.58 35.13
N ASN A 253 -41.53 -0.03 36.00
CA ASN A 253 -42.84 -0.53 35.62
C ASN A 253 -43.89 0.59 35.70
N PRO A 254 -44.39 1.12 34.57
CA PRO A 254 -45.36 2.21 34.59
C PRO A 254 -46.71 1.78 35.17
N ILE A 255 -47.06 0.49 35.11
CA ILE A 255 -48.33 -0.03 35.60
C ILE A 255 -48.42 0.13 37.12
N ALA A 256 -47.33 -0.16 37.84
CA ALA A 256 -47.28 0.02 39.29
C ALA A 256 -47.49 1.48 39.69
N ILE A 257 -46.87 2.43 38.97
CA ILE A 257 -47.04 3.87 39.21
C ILE A 257 -48.49 4.29 38.94
N ILE A 258 -49.08 3.81 37.84
CA ILE A 258 -50.48 4.10 37.49
C ILE A 258 -51.45 3.53 38.52
N ASP A 259 -51.24 2.30 39.00
CA ASP A 259 -52.09 1.68 40.02
C ASP A 259 -52.01 2.43 41.35
N GLU A 260 -50.82 2.90 41.73
CA GLU A 260 -50.65 3.77 42.90
C GLU A 260 -51.35 5.12 42.73
N ILE A 261 -51.30 5.73 41.54
CA ILE A 261 -52.05 6.97 41.23
C ILE A 261 -53.54 6.71 41.39
N ILE A 262 -54.09 5.65 40.78
CA ILE A 262 -55.51 5.30 40.87
C ILE A 262 -55.93 5.07 42.33
N SER A 263 -55.13 4.32 43.10
CA SER A 263 -55.40 4.10 44.52
C SER A 263 -55.38 5.40 45.33
N THR A 264 -54.52 6.35 44.97
CA THR A 264 -54.45 7.65 45.64
C THR A 264 -55.64 8.54 45.26
N LEU A 265 -56.12 8.47 44.00
CA LEU A 265 -57.34 9.14 43.57
C LEU A 265 -58.57 8.63 44.31
N ASP A 266 -58.66 7.31 44.53
CA ASP A 266 -59.73 6.70 45.32
C ASP A 266 -59.69 7.21 46.77
N ALA A 267 -58.50 7.30 47.38
CA ALA A 267 -58.34 7.87 48.72
C ALA A 267 -58.72 9.37 48.80
N ILE A 268 -58.51 10.15 47.75
CA ILE A 268 -58.99 11.55 47.68
C ILE A 268 -60.51 11.57 47.64
N GLY A 269 -61.13 10.70 46.83
CA GLY A 269 -62.59 10.57 46.75
C GLY A 269 -63.22 10.20 48.10
N ASP A 270 -62.63 9.25 48.82
CA ASP A 270 -63.08 8.87 50.17
C ASP A 270 -62.92 10.03 51.16
N ASN A 271 -61.82 10.78 51.08
CA ASN A 271 -61.57 11.93 51.95
C ASN A 271 -62.50 13.12 51.65
N LEU A 272 -62.95 13.31 50.40
CA LEU A 272 -63.94 14.34 50.04
C LEU A 272 -65.27 14.14 50.78
N ASN A 273 -65.73 12.89 50.88
CA ASN A 273 -66.94 12.57 51.65
C ASN A 273 -66.78 12.95 53.13
N LEU A 274 -65.61 12.67 53.72
CA LEU A 274 -65.29 13.05 55.10
C LEU A 274 -65.19 14.56 55.29
N ILE A 275 -64.66 15.29 54.31
CA ILE A 275 -64.64 16.77 54.30
C ILE A 275 -66.06 17.31 54.28
N ASP A 276 -66.93 16.78 53.43
CA ASP A 276 -68.32 17.23 53.33
C ASP A 276 -69.11 16.96 54.62
N GLU A 277 -68.97 15.78 55.21
CA GLU A 277 -69.55 15.45 56.52
C GLU A 277 -69.03 16.37 57.63
N ALA A 278 -67.71 16.54 57.75
CA ALA A 278 -67.09 17.41 58.74
C ALA A 278 -67.48 18.88 58.55
N ARG A 279 -67.63 19.33 57.30
CA ARG A 279 -68.07 20.68 56.94
C ARG A 279 -69.53 20.91 57.33
N ILE A 280 -70.41 19.94 57.11
CA ILE A 280 -71.80 20.00 57.55
C ILE A 280 -71.86 20.08 59.08
N THR A 281 -71.12 19.22 59.79
CA THR A 281 -71.07 19.22 61.26
C THR A 281 -70.54 20.55 61.82
N TYR A 282 -69.42 21.06 61.31
CA TYR A 282 -68.89 22.37 61.71
C TYR A 282 -69.87 23.51 61.41
N LYS A 283 -70.50 23.50 60.24
CA LYS A 283 -71.51 24.52 59.85
C LYS A 283 -72.74 24.46 60.75
N PHE A 284 -73.23 23.27 61.09
CA PHE A 284 -74.36 23.11 62.01
C PHE A 284 -74.04 23.66 63.39
N LEU A 285 -72.88 23.28 63.96
CA LEU A 285 -72.44 23.76 65.27
C LEU A 285 -72.18 25.28 65.29
N SER A 286 -71.60 25.84 64.24
CA SER A 286 -71.31 27.29 64.17
C SER A 286 -72.55 28.18 63.99
N LEU A 287 -73.69 27.62 63.56
CA LEU A 287 -74.95 28.35 63.43
C LEU A 287 -75.76 28.42 64.73
N ILE A 288 -75.35 27.68 65.78
CA ILE A 288 -76.00 27.74 67.09
C ILE A 288 -75.62 29.05 67.76
N ASP A 289 -76.62 29.88 68.08
CA ASP A 289 -76.41 31.13 68.79
C ASP A 289 -75.97 30.84 70.24
N GLN A 290 -74.75 31.28 70.59
CA GLN A 290 -74.16 31.02 71.89
C GLN A 290 -74.93 31.66 73.05
N SER A 291 -75.78 32.65 72.78
CA SER A 291 -76.64 33.29 73.80
C SER A 291 -77.78 32.41 74.30
N VAL A 292 -78.01 31.25 73.67
CA VAL A 292 -79.06 30.28 74.02
C VAL A 292 -78.68 29.40 75.22
N PHE A 293 -77.38 29.27 75.52
CA PHE A 293 -76.90 28.48 76.67
C PHE A 293 -76.99 29.30 77.96
N THR A 294 -77.77 28.81 78.93
CA THR A 294 -77.94 29.45 80.25
C THR A 294 -77.07 28.82 81.34
N ASP A 295 -76.51 27.64 81.07
CA ASP A 295 -75.54 26.93 81.90
C ASP A 295 -74.11 27.07 81.32
N GLU A 296 -73.14 27.39 82.18
CA GLU A 296 -71.76 27.70 81.77
C GLU A 296 -71.00 26.43 81.32
N GLU A 297 -71.37 25.27 81.85
CA GLU A 297 -70.78 23.98 81.48
C GLU A 297 -71.25 23.52 80.09
N GLU A 298 -72.54 23.68 79.78
CA GLU A 298 -73.10 23.41 78.43
C GLU A 298 -72.50 24.32 77.35
N LEU A 299 -72.27 25.61 77.64
CA LEU A 299 -71.61 26.54 76.72
C LEU A 299 -70.16 26.11 76.42
N LEU A 300 -69.43 25.67 77.45
CA LEU A 300 -68.05 25.19 77.30
C LEU A 300 -68.00 23.90 76.46
N GLN A 301 -68.93 22.96 76.68
CA GLN A 301 -69.04 21.73 75.88
C GLN A 301 -69.34 22.04 74.41
N HIS A 302 -70.22 23.01 74.13
CA HIS A 302 -70.50 23.46 72.78
C HIS A 302 -69.26 24.07 72.10
N GLN A 303 -68.53 24.95 72.81
CA GLN A 303 -67.28 25.55 72.29
C GLN A 303 -66.21 24.51 72.00
N GLN A 304 -66.06 23.49 72.87
CA GLN A 304 -65.15 22.37 72.63
C GLN A 304 -65.58 21.52 71.42
N ALA A 305 -66.87 21.21 71.27
CA ALA A 305 -67.39 20.47 70.13
C ALA A 305 -67.18 21.24 68.81
N LEU A 306 -67.37 22.57 68.82
CA LEU A 306 -67.12 23.44 67.67
C LEU A 306 -65.63 23.46 67.29
N LEU A 307 -64.74 23.59 68.27
CA LEU A 307 -63.29 23.54 68.04
C LEU A 307 -62.86 22.17 67.47
N ASN A 308 -63.31 21.07 68.07
CA ASN A 308 -63.03 19.72 67.58
C ASN A 308 -63.54 19.50 66.15
N ALA A 309 -64.73 20.00 65.82
CA ALA A 309 -65.28 19.92 64.46
C ALA A 309 -64.46 20.75 63.46
N TYR A 310 -63.98 21.94 63.86
CA TYR A 310 -63.07 22.75 63.06
C TYR A 310 -61.73 22.04 62.83
N GLU A 311 -61.10 21.53 63.88
CA GLU A 311 -59.82 20.80 63.80
C GLU A 311 -59.95 19.54 62.94
N THR A 312 -61.06 18.81 63.06
CA THR A 312 -61.36 17.63 62.21
C THR A 312 -61.47 18.03 60.74
N LEU A 313 -62.20 19.10 60.43
CA LEU A 313 -62.30 19.62 59.06
C LEU A 313 -60.94 20.08 58.52
N GLN A 314 -60.14 20.79 59.32
CA GLN A 314 -58.79 21.21 58.92
C GLN A 314 -57.85 20.02 58.68
N ASN A 315 -57.94 18.96 59.50
CA ASN A 315 -57.18 17.73 59.32
C ASN A 315 -57.50 17.06 57.99
N TYR A 316 -58.78 16.91 57.63
CA TYR A 316 -59.16 16.32 56.34
C TYR A 316 -58.73 17.17 55.14
N ILE A 317 -58.75 18.52 55.25
CA ILE A 317 -58.21 19.42 54.22
C ILE A 317 -56.68 19.23 54.08
N GLN A 318 -55.95 19.07 55.20
CA GLN A 318 -54.51 18.78 55.14
C GLN A 318 -54.20 17.42 54.51
N ILE A 319 -55.01 16.39 54.81
CA ILE A 319 -54.91 15.07 54.19
C ILE A 319 -55.12 15.18 52.68
N GLU A 320 -56.16 15.89 52.23
CA GLU A 320 -56.41 16.14 50.80
C GLU A 320 -55.21 16.79 50.10
N GLN A 321 -54.64 17.85 50.70
CA GLN A 321 -53.44 18.51 50.16
C GLN A 321 -52.25 17.56 50.04
N SER A 322 -52.05 16.70 51.05
CA SER A 322 -50.97 15.70 51.04
C SER A 322 -51.17 14.64 49.95
N LEU A 323 -52.41 14.19 49.74
CA LEU A 323 -52.77 13.21 48.70
C LEU A 323 -52.63 13.83 47.30
N LEU A 324 -53.11 15.07 47.10
CA LEU A 324 -52.94 15.80 45.84
C LEU A 324 -51.46 15.99 45.49
N LYS A 325 -50.62 16.32 46.48
CA LYS A 325 -49.16 16.40 46.31
C LYS A 325 -48.57 15.04 45.91
N ALA A 326 -48.96 13.97 46.59
CA ALA A 326 -48.49 12.62 46.29
C ALA A 326 -48.88 12.18 44.86
N VAL A 327 -50.10 12.48 44.42
CA VAL A 327 -50.53 12.22 43.03
C VAL A 327 -49.70 13.04 42.05
N SER A 328 -49.51 14.35 42.31
CA SER A 328 -48.72 15.23 41.45
C SER A 328 -47.25 14.78 41.29
N GLU A 329 -46.62 14.32 42.36
CA GLU A 329 -45.25 13.77 42.31
C GLU A 329 -45.17 12.48 41.48
N LYS A 330 -46.16 11.59 41.62
CA LYS A 330 -46.24 10.35 40.84
C LYS A 330 -46.55 10.61 39.37
N THR A 331 -47.48 11.53 39.06
CA THR A 331 -47.79 11.90 37.67
C THR A 331 -46.60 12.59 37.01
N GLY A 332 -45.87 13.45 37.72
CA GLY A 332 -44.62 14.03 37.22
C GLY A 332 -43.53 13.00 36.94
N SER A 333 -43.40 11.99 37.82
CA SER A 333 -42.46 10.87 37.61
C SER A 333 -42.84 10.01 36.39
N LEU A 334 -44.14 9.73 36.23
CA LEU A 334 -44.68 9.01 35.07
C LEU A 334 -44.50 9.80 33.77
N GLU A 335 -44.77 11.10 33.79
CA GLU A 335 -44.56 12.00 32.66
C GLU A 335 -43.09 12.01 32.22
N LYS A 336 -42.16 12.11 33.17
CA LYS A 336 -40.72 12.06 32.90
C LYS A 336 -40.31 10.74 32.25
N LEU A 337 -40.83 9.61 32.74
CA LEU A 337 -40.58 8.29 32.15
C LEU A 337 -41.09 8.20 30.71
N ILE A 338 -42.34 8.61 30.46
CA ILE A 338 -42.99 8.58 29.14
C ILE A 338 -42.26 9.48 28.15
N ASN A 339 -42.00 10.73 28.52
CA ASN A 339 -41.31 11.69 27.65
C ASN A 339 -39.87 11.25 27.36
N GLY A 340 -39.13 10.79 28.38
CA GLY A 340 -37.77 10.29 28.19
C GLY A 340 -37.69 9.06 27.29
N THR A 341 -38.63 8.13 27.44
CA THR A 341 -38.74 6.94 26.59
C THR A 341 -39.07 7.33 25.15
N LEU A 342 -40.04 8.23 24.94
CA LEU A 342 -40.42 8.70 23.60
C LEU A 342 -39.25 9.36 22.86
N ILE A 343 -38.51 10.26 23.53
CA ILE A 343 -37.31 10.90 22.95
C ILE A 343 -36.26 9.85 22.56
N SER A 344 -36.10 8.79 23.38
CA SER A 344 -35.13 7.73 23.10
C SER A 344 -35.54 6.90 21.88
N ILE A 345 -36.85 6.60 21.74
CA ILE A 345 -37.42 5.92 20.56
C ILE A 345 -37.23 6.76 19.30
N GLU A 346 -37.58 8.06 19.36
CA GLU A 346 -37.45 8.99 18.23
C GLU A 346 -36.00 9.13 17.74
N LYS A 347 -35.03 9.00 18.64
CA LYS A 347 -33.61 8.98 18.29
C LYS A 347 -33.14 7.63 17.75
N ALA A 348 -33.72 6.52 18.22
CA ALA A 348 -33.32 5.18 17.82
C ALA A 348 -33.79 4.81 16.40
N ILE A 349 -34.99 5.26 16.00
CA ILE A 349 -35.57 4.95 14.67
C ILE A 349 -34.64 5.35 13.51
N PRO A 350 -34.15 6.61 13.40
CA PRO A 350 -33.23 6.99 12.32
C PRO A 350 -31.92 6.20 12.33
N VAL A 351 -31.43 5.80 13.50
CA VAL A 351 -30.21 4.97 13.62
C VAL A 351 -30.48 3.55 13.10
N THR A 352 -31.65 2.97 13.39
CA THR A 352 -32.04 1.67 12.79
C THR A 352 -32.20 1.76 11.27
N GLU A 353 -32.73 2.87 10.74
CA GLU A 353 -32.86 3.06 9.28
C GLU A 353 -31.50 3.16 8.58
N ASP A 354 -30.56 3.91 9.16
CA ASP A 354 -29.17 3.99 8.68
C ASP A 354 -28.46 2.63 8.70
N LEU A 355 -28.67 1.84 9.77
CA LEU A 355 -28.12 0.49 9.89
C LEU A 355 -28.70 -0.48 8.85
N ILE A 356 -30.00 -0.41 8.52
CA ILE A 356 -30.59 -1.24 7.46
C ILE A 356 -29.92 -0.98 6.11
N ILE A 357 -29.68 0.30 5.77
CA ILE A 357 -29.03 0.67 4.51
C ILE A 357 -27.58 0.14 4.49
N LYS A 358 -26.82 0.39 5.56
CA LYS A 358 -25.43 -0.07 5.67
C LYS A 358 -25.29 -1.58 5.71
N GLN A 359 -26.27 -2.29 6.25
CA GLN A 359 -26.25 -3.76 6.28
C GLN A 359 -26.32 -4.35 4.86
N VAL A 360 -27.04 -3.69 3.93
CA VAL A 360 -27.04 -4.08 2.51
C VAL A 360 -25.68 -3.85 1.87
N GLU A 361 -25.05 -2.70 2.14
CA GLU A 361 -23.70 -2.38 1.64
C GLU A 361 -22.66 -3.41 2.12
N ILE A 362 -22.63 -3.69 3.43
CA ILE A 362 -21.74 -4.68 4.05
C ILE A 362 -22.01 -6.08 3.54
N THR A 363 -23.28 -6.45 3.33
CA THR A 363 -23.62 -7.75 2.73
C THR A 363 -23.01 -7.86 1.32
N GLY A 364 -23.01 -6.76 0.56
CA GLY A 364 -22.34 -6.69 -0.76
C GLY A 364 -20.83 -6.91 -0.66
N GLU A 365 -20.16 -6.25 0.27
CA GLU A 365 -18.71 -6.40 0.50
C GLU A 365 -18.34 -7.80 0.99
N ILE A 366 -19.08 -8.36 1.95
CA ILE A 366 -18.85 -9.73 2.42
C ILE A 366 -19.05 -10.74 1.29
N ASN A 367 -20.07 -10.57 0.43
CA ASN A 367 -20.29 -11.45 -0.73
C ASN A 367 -19.18 -11.31 -1.77
N LYS A 368 -18.61 -10.10 -1.94
CA LYS A 368 -17.46 -9.87 -2.82
C LYS A 368 -16.23 -10.61 -2.29
N TYR A 369 -15.94 -10.49 -0.99
CA TYR A 369 -14.89 -11.25 -0.33
C TYR A 369 -15.11 -12.77 -0.42
N GLU A 370 -16.33 -13.25 -0.19
CA GLU A 370 -16.72 -14.67 -0.33
C GLU A 370 -16.47 -15.19 -1.75
N THR A 371 -16.88 -14.42 -2.75
CA THR A 371 -16.68 -14.79 -4.16
C THR A 371 -15.18 -14.94 -4.45
N LEU A 372 -14.38 -13.95 -4.03
CA LEU A 372 -12.94 -13.95 -4.22
C LEU A 372 -12.29 -15.15 -3.50
N LEU A 373 -12.60 -15.36 -2.22
CA LEU A 373 -12.10 -16.48 -1.42
C LEU A 373 -12.41 -17.83 -2.08
N ASN A 374 -13.64 -18.04 -2.54
CA ASN A 374 -14.05 -19.28 -3.19
C ASN A 374 -13.37 -19.49 -4.55
N THR A 375 -13.21 -18.44 -5.37
CA THR A 375 -12.54 -18.55 -6.68
C THR A 375 -11.06 -18.85 -6.58
N SER A 376 -10.42 -18.46 -5.47
CA SER A 376 -8.98 -18.62 -5.27
C SER A 376 -8.60 -19.88 -4.50
N LYS A 377 -9.57 -20.70 -4.08
CA LYS A 377 -9.35 -21.87 -3.23
C LYS A 377 -8.24 -22.80 -3.72
N ASP A 378 -8.20 -23.08 -5.03
CA ASP A 378 -7.24 -24.02 -5.62
C ASP A 378 -5.83 -23.42 -5.77
N GLN A 379 -5.69 -22.10 -5.60
CA GLN A 379 -4.42 -21.37 -5.71
C GLN A 379 -3.79 -21.08 -4.33
N LEU A 380 -4.54 -21.27 -3.25
CA LEU A 380 -4.05 -21.01 -1.89
C LEU A 380 -3.59 -22.30 -1.21
N ASN A 381 -2.62 -22.15 -0.31
CA ASN A 381 -2.29 -23.20 0.65
C ASN A 381 -3.53 -23.54 1.51
N GLN A 382 -3.79 -24.83 1.71
CA GLN A 382 -4.96 -25.31 2.46
C GLN A 382 -5.06 -24.72 3.87
N ASP A 383 -3.95 -24.71 4.63
CA ASP A 383 -3.92 -24.21 6.00
C ASP A 383 -4.27 -22.70 6.03
N PHE A 384 -3.76 -21.93 5.05
CA PHE A 384 -4.07 -20.51 4.91
C PHE A 384 -5.54 -20.26 4.53
N TYR A 385 -6.08 -21.04 3.59
CA TYR A 385 -7.50 -20.97 3.21
C TYR A 385 -8.42 -21.28 4.40
N GLU A 386 -8.09 -22.30 5.21
CA GLU A 386 -8.86 -22.65 6.41
C GLU A 386 -8.84 -21.49 7.43
N GLY A 387 -7.70 -20.84 7.64
CA GLY A 387 -7.59 -19.65 8.50
C GLY A 387 -8.44 -18.47 8.01
N LEU A 388 -8.49 -18.22 6.69
CA LEU A 388 -9.34 -17.20 6.07
C LEU A 388 -10.83 -17.54 6.18
N LEU A 389 -11.18 -18.82 6.04
CA LEU A 389 -12.55 -19.31 6.15
C LEU A 389 -13.10 -19.14 7.57
N GLU A 390 -12.28 -19.40 8.60
CA GLU A 390 -12.68 -19.14 9.99
C GLU A 390 -13.06 -17.67 10.22
N ASP A 391 -12.27 -16.74 9.68
CA ASP A 391 -12.54 -15.31 9.82
C ASP A 391 -13.77 -14.91 9.00
N PHE A 392 -13.94 -15.46 7.79
CA PHE A 392 -15.13 -15.26 6.96
C PHE A 392 -16.42 -15.68 7.68
N LEU A 393 -16.44 -16.83 8.35
CA LEU A 393 -17.61 -17.31 9.09
C LEU A 393 -18.02 -16.36 10.22
N MET A 394 -17.08 -15.58 10.77
CA MET A 394 -17.40 -14.53 11.73
C MET A 394 -17.99 -13.29 11.06
N MET A 395 -17.54 -12.94 9.85
CA MET A 395 -18.10 -11.85 9.05
C MET A 395 -19.51 -12.16 8.55
N GLU A 396 -19.80 -13.41 8.21
CA GLU A 396 -21.11 -13.85 7.70
C GLU A 396 -22.28 -13.49 8.63
N LYS A 397 -22.01 -13.41 9.94
CA LYS A 397 -22.98 -12.98 10.97
C LYS A 397 -23.53 -11.56 10.76
N TYR A 398 -22.82 -10.73 10.00
CA TYR A 398 -23.23 -9.36 9.69
C TYR A 398 -24.15 -9.23 8.46
N LYS A 399 -24.34 -10.31 7.68
CA LYS A 399 -25.26 -10.32 6.54
C LYS A 399 -26.72 -10.16 7.00
N GLY A 400 -27.55 -9.50 6.19
CA GLY A 400 -28.95 -9.19 6.51
C GLY A 400 -29.97 -10.34 6.42
N ASN A 401 -29.54 -11.59 6.20
CA ASN A 401 -30.42 -12.72 5.86
C ASN A 401 -30.67 -13.74 7.00
N HIS A 402 -30.37 -13.39 8.25
CA HIS A 402 -30.52 -14.32 9.38
C HIS A 402 -31.96 -14.36 9.90
N GLU A 403 -32.47 -15.57 10.18
CA GLU A 403 -33.70 -15.74 10.98
C GLU A 403 -33.46 -15.21 12.41
N CYS A 404 -34.40 -14.45 12.96
CA CYS A 404 -34.29 -13.78 14.25
C CYS A 404 -33.74 -14.69 15.38
N GLY A 405 -32.57 -14.37 15.94
CA GLY A 405 -31.89 -15.16 16.98
C GLY A 405 -30.68 -14.44 17.62
N LEU A 406 -29.91 -15.14 18.46
CA LEU A 406 -28.70 -14.61 19.13
C LEU A 406 -27.51 -14.39 18.17
N GLU A 407 -27.57 -14.90 16.94
CA GLU A 407 -26.45 -14.96 16.00
C GLU A 407 -26.47 -13.87 14.90
N GLY A 408 -27.49 -13.00 14.88
CA GLY A 408 -27.62 -11.89 13.92
C GLY A 408 -28.60 -10.80 14.37
N TYR A 409 -28.47 -9.59 13.81
CA TYR A 409 -29.32 -8.44 14.16
C TYR A 409 -30.45 -8.23 13.14
N ASP A 410 -31.71 -8.26 13.62
CA ASP A 410 -32.89 -7.91 12.82
C ASP A 410 -33.24 -6.43 13.00
N PHE A 411 -32.55 -5.55 12.27
CA PHE A 411 -32.80 -4.11 12.35
C PHE A 411 -34.18 -3.70 11.81
N GLU A 412 -34.76 -4.48 10.91
CA GLU A 412 -36.11 -4.22 10.40
C GLU A 412 -37.16 -4.54 11.46
N GLY A 413 -37.03 -5.67 12.15
CA GLY A 413 -37.79 -6.04 13.34
C GLY A 413 -37.63 -5.03 14.48
N MET A 414 -36.40 -4.56 14.74
CA MET A 414 -36.14 -3.48 15.71
C MET A 414 -36.88 -2.20 15.33
N LYS A 415 -36.76 -1.73 14.07
CA LYS A 415 -37.44 -0.52 13.59
C LYS A 415 -38.96 -0.64 13.75
N ASN A 416 -39.54 -1.76 13.33
CA ASN A 416 -40.97 -2.02 13.43
C ASN A 416 -41.46 -2.00 14.89
N THR A 417 -40.68 -2.58 15.80
CA THR A 417 -40.96 -2.57 17.24
C THR A 417 -40.86 -1.16 17.81
N LEU A 418 -39.83 -0.39 17.45
CA LEU A 418 -39.66 1.00 17.87
C LEU A 418 -40.82 1.89 17.38
N ILE A 419 -41.24 1.78 16.12
CA ILE A 419 -42.39 2.51 15.56
C ILE A 419 -43.69 2.12 16.28
N SER A 420 -43.89 0.84 16.54
CA SER A 420 -45.04 0.36 17.32
C SER A 420 -45.04 0.97 18.72
N ASN A 421 -43.90 0.93 19.42
CA ASN A 421 -43.75 1.49 20.75
C ASN A 421 -43.87 3.01 20.77
N GLN A 422 -43.43 3.72 19.74
CA GLN A 422 -43.63 5.16 19.59
C GLN A 422 -45.12 5.50 19.63
N LYS A 423 -45.94 4.75 18.89
CA LYS A 423 -47.41 4.91 18.90
C LYS A 423 -48.01 4.58 20.26
N VAL A 424 -47.55 3.52 20.92
CA VAL A 424 -48.00 3.13 22.27
C VAL A 424 -47.73 4.24 23.28
N VAL A 425 -46.49 4.75 23.32
CA VAL A 425 -46.06 5.80 24.26
C VAL A 425 -46.73 7.13 23.93
N GLY A 426 -46.87 7.47 22.64
CA GLY A 426 -47.60 8.65 22.18
C GLY A 426 -49.09 8.61 22.58
N ASN A 427 -49.75 7.45 22.43
CA ASN A 427 -51.13 7.26 22.88
C ASN A 427 -51.24 7.36 24.41
N ALA A 428 -50.33 6.74 25.16
CA ALA A 428 -50.31 6.82 26.62
C ALA A 428 -50.15 8.27 27.10
N LYS A 429 -49.30 9.06 26.43
CA LYS A 429 -49.09 10.49 26.72
C LYS A 429 -50.37 11.32 26.59
N ASN A 430 -51.26 10.99 25.64
CA ASN A 430 -52.54 11.69 25.47
C ASN A 430 -53.51 11.49 26.63
N PHE A 431 -53.31 10.45 27.45
CA PHE A 431 -54.12 10.18 28.65
C PHE A 431 -53.51 10.76 29.93
N LEU A 432 -52.34 11.42 29.85
CA LEU A 432 -51.69 12.01 31.00
C LEU A 432 -52.50 13.20 31.53
N VAL A 433 -52.79 13.21 32.83
CA VAL A 433 -53.48 14.31 33.51
C VAL A 433 -52.50 15.01 34.45
N THR A 434 -52.26 16.30 34.23
CA THR A 434 -51.25 17.09 34.96
C THR A 434 -51.85 17.90 36.11
N ASN A 435 -53.09 18.34 36.00
CA ASN A 435 -53.81 19.09 37.02
C ASN A 435 -55.10 18.35 37.39
N ILE A 436 -55.17 17.87 38.62
CA ILE A 436 -56.33 17.13 39.16
C ILE A 436 -56.94 18.01 40.23
N SER A 437 -58.17 18.47 40.06
CA SER A 437 -58.87 19.16 41.15
C SER A 437 -59.73 18.18 41.94
N PRO A 438 -59.89 18.42 43.26
CA PRO A 438 -60.54 17.50 44.16
C PRO A 438 -62.07 17.64 44.07
N THR A 439 -62.62 17.28 42.92
CA THR A 439 -64.07 17.17 42.72
C THR A 439 -64.41 15.79 42.17
N GLU A 440 -65.53 15.21 42.61
CA GLU A 440 -65.93 13.85 42.22
C GLU A 440 -65.95 13.64 40.68
N PRO A 441 -66.48 14.56 39.85
CA PRO A 441 -66.45 14.39 38.39
C PRO A 441 -65.04 14.39 37.80
N GLU A 442 -64.16 15.25 38.29
CA GLU A 442 -62.78 15.35 37.79
C GLU A 442 -61.91 14.18 38.24
N LEU A 443 -62.11 13.66 39.46
CA LEU A 443 -61.44 12.46 39.94
C LEU A 443 -61.84 11.23 39.13
N LEU A 444 -63.14 11.08 38.83
CA LEU A 444 -63.65 10.00 37.97
C LEU A 444 -63.06 10.09 36.55
N GLN A 445 -62.99 11.29 35.99
CA GLN A 445 -62.38 11.53 34.69
C GLN A 445 -60.88 11.19 34.70
N ALA A 446 -60.13 11.66 35.70
CA ALA A 446 -58.71 11.37 35.86
C ALA A 446 -58.45 9.87 35.99
N LYS A 447 -59.25 9.18 36.82
CA LYS A 447 -59.19 7.72 36.99
C LYS A 447 -59.40 6.99 35.67
N SER A 448 -60.43 7.37 34.89
CA SER A 448 -60.69 6.80 33.57
C SER A 448 -59.51 7.03 32.61
N SER A 449 -58.95 8.24 32.59
CA SER A 449 -57.75 8.57 31.80
C SER A 449 -56.56 7.68 32.17
N PHE A 450 -56.24 7.53 33.46
CA PHE A 450 -55.15 6.65 33.90
C PHE A 450 -55.41 5.16 33.63
N GLN A 451 -56.66 4.70 33.69
CA GLN A 451 -57.02 3.34 33.28
C GLN A 451 -56.79 3.12 31.78
N ASN A 452 -57.18 4.09 30.93
CA ASN A 452 -56.88 4.05 29.50
C ASN A 452 -55.37 4.10 29.22
N MET A 453 -54.62 4.90 29.98
CA MET A 453 -53.17 4.94 29.93
C MET A 453 -52.56 3.58 30.27
N LYS A 454 -53.03 2.92 31.33
CA LYS A 454 -52.61 1.56 31.71
C LYS A 454 -52.82 0.57 30.57
N MET A 455 -54.01 0.57 29.96
CA MET A 455 -54.30 -0.30 28.81
C MET A 455 -53.40 -0.01 27.61
N ALA A 456 -53.05 1.25 27.37
CA ALA A 456 -52.12 1.62 26.30
C ALA A 456 -50.70 1.08 26.57
N VAL A 457 -50.11 1.39 27.74
CA VAL A 457 -48.72 0.98 28.05
C VAL A 457 -48.54 -0.54 28.14
N MET A 458 -49.59 -1.30 28.46
CA MET A 458 -49.55 -2.77 28.43
C MET A 458 -49.27 -3.36 27.04
N GLN A 459 -49.45 -2.58 25.97
CA GLN A 459 -49.17 -3.01 24.59
C GLN A 459 -47.70 -2.80 24.19
N TYR A 460 -46.86 -2.30 25.09
CA TYR A 460 -45.45 -2.06 24.82
C TYR A 460 -44.70 -3.38 24.58
N LYS A 461 -43.88 -3.41 23.52
CA LYS A 461 -43.19 -4.62 23.05
C LYS A 461 -41.68 -4.54 23.24
N TYR A 462 -41.05 -5.70 23.35
CA TYR A 462 -39.59 -5.84 23.45
C TYR A 462 -39.01 -6.77 22.38
N ASP A 463 -39.86 -7.31 21.51
CA ASP A 463 -39.46 -8.20 20.43
C ASP A 463 -38.35 -7.56 19.59
N TYR A 464 -37.36 -8.35 19.17
CA TYR A 464 -36.22 -7.92 18.35
C TYR A 464 -35.25 -6.91 18.98
N LEU A 465 -35.60 -6.24 20.09
CA LEU A 465 -34.73 -5.29 20.78
C LEU A 465 -33.66 -6.01 21.61
N ILE A 466 -32.86 -6.88 21.02
CA ILE A 466 -31.86 -7.72 21.71
C ILE A 466 -30.48 -7.39 21.14
N PHE A 467 -29.47 -7.31 22.02
CA PHE A 467 -28.08 -7.14 21.62
C PHE A 467 -27.22 -8.27 22.19
N ASP A 468 -26.19 -8.65 21.44
CA ASP A 468 -25.23 -9.63 21.90
C ASP A 468 -24.18 -8.97 22.80
N TYR A 469 -24.14 -9.40 24.06
CA TYR A 469 -23.19 -8.99 25.07
C TYR A 469 -22.24 -10.12 25.47
N THR A 470 -22.31 -11.29 24.82
CA THR A 470 -21.54 -12.49 25.21
C THR A 470 -20.03 -12.28 25.12
N GLY A 471 -19.56 -11.44 24.21
CA GLY A 471 -18.14 -11.10 24.05
C GLY A 471 -17.54 -10.23 25.16
N LEU A 472 -18.36 -9.58 26.00
CA LEU A 472 -17.90 -8.66 27.04
C LEU A 472 -17.13 -9.36 28.17
N LYS A 473 -15.88 -8.95 28.36
CA LYS A 473 -14.98 -9.39 29.43
C LYS A 473 -14.47 -8.21 30.28
N GLU A 474 -13.75 -8.48 31.35
CA GLU A 474 -13.01 -7.42 32.08
C GLU A 474 -11.74 -7.02 31.30
N PRO A 475 -11.34 -5.75 31.33
CA PRO A 475 -10.17 -5.27 30.60
C PRO A 475 -8.86 -5.78 31.20
N GLU A 476 -7.97 -6.30 30.34
CA GLU A 476 -6.56 -6.54 30.65
C GLU A 476 -5.67 -5.41 30.11
N GLU A 477 -4.51 -5.17 30.72
CA GLU A 477 -3.56 -4.14 30.29
C GLU A 477 -2.91 -4.52 28.95
N SER A 478 -3.01 -3.63 27.96
CA SER A 478 -2.46 -3.83 26.60
C SER A 478 -1.29 -2.91 26.25
N GLU A 479 -1.08 -1.82 27.00
CA GLU A 479 -0.07 -0.80 26.66
C GLU A 479 1.34 -1.37 26.59
N GLY A 480 1.73 -2.26 27.51
CA GLY A 480 3.08 -2.84 27.54
C GLY A 480 3.44 -3.66 26.29
N PHE A 481 2.45 -4.30 25.63
CA PHE A 481 2.66 -5.04 24.38
C PHE A 481 3.03 -4.08 23.25
N PHE A 482 2.22 -3.05 23.03
CA PHE A 482 2.44 -2.08 21.95
C PHE A 482 3.64 -1.15 22.23
N GLU A 483 3.90 -0.79 23.49
CA GLU A 483 5.05 0.03 23.88
C GLU A 483 6.38 -0.67 23.58
N SER A 484 6.47 -1.98 23.83
CA SER A 484 7.68 -2.77 23.53
C SER A 484 8.04 -2.72 22.03
N VAL A 485 7.03 -2.83 21.18
CA VAL A 485 7.20 -2.77 19.71
C VAL A 485 7.54 -1.36 19.25
N ARG A 486 6.90 -0.33 19.82
CA ARG A 486 7.23 1.09 19.56
C ARG A 486 8.69 1.39 19.88
N ASN A 487 9.16 0.98 21.07
CA ASN A 487 10.55 1.19 21.50
C ASN A 487 11.55 0.49 20.57
N LEU A 488 11.19 -0.69 20.06
CA LEU A 488 11.97 -1.40 19.06
C LEU A 488 12.07 -0.60 17.76
N VAL A 489 10.95 -0.13 17.22
CA VAL A 489 10.93 0.65 15.97
C VAL A 489 11.73 1.95 16.10
N GLU A 490 11.56 2.68 17.21
CA GLU A 490 12.27 3.94 17.46
C GLU A 490 13.80 3.78 17.52
N SER A 491 14.29 2.57 17.79
CA SER A 491 15.72 2.24 17.78
C SER A 491 16.32 2.17 16.36
N GLY A 492 15.48 2.19 15.32
CA GLY A 492 15.88 2.15 13.91
C GLY A 492 16.20 0.74 13.41
N ILE A 493 15.52 0.33 12.32
CA ILE A 493 15.60 -1.05 11.78
C ILE A 493 17.03 -1.49 11.47
N ILE A 494 17.84 -0.66 10.82
CA ILE A 494 19.25 -0.98 10.49
C ILE A 494 20.03 -1.38 11.74
N GLY A 495 19.87 -0.64 12.84
CA GLY A 495 20.56 -0.91 14.09
C GLY A 495 20.18 -2.23 14.74
N LEU A 496 19.00 -2.75 14.42
CA LEU A 496 18.48 -4.02 14.91
C LEU A 496 18.95 -5.22 14.08
N VAL A 497 18.97 -5.08 12.76
CA VAL A 497 19.29 -6.19 11.85
C VAL A 497 20.78 -6.31 11.52
N ILE A 498 21.56 -5.24 11.69
CA ILE A 498 23.01 -5.24 11.44
C ILE A 498 23.77 -5.10 12.76
N GLU A 499 24.68 -6.04 13.01
CA GLU A 499 25.49 -6.05 14.23
C GLU A 499 26.42 -4.85 14.30
N ASN A 500 27.30 -4.69 13.31
CA ASN A 500 28.30 -3.63 13.26
C ASN A 500 27.88 -2.54 12.27
N THR A 501 27.07 -1.59 12.74
CA THR A 501 26.65 -0.43 11.94
C THR A 501 27.79 0.54 11.64
N GLU A 502 28.84 0.57 12.46
CA GLU A 502 30.04 1.40 12.23
C GLU A 502 30.90 0.89 11.06
N GLY A 503 30.72 -0.38 10.67
CA GLY A 503 31.41 -0.98 9.53
C GLY A 503 30.67 -0.86 8.19
N LEU A 504 29.53 -0.13 8.16
CA LEU A 504 28.79 0.11 6.93
C LEU A 504 29.52 1.14 6.05
N SER A 505 29.36 0.99 4.73
CA SER A 505 29.92 1.94 3.78
C SER A 505 29.19 3.28 3.85
N ASP A 506 29.97 4.33 4.07
CA ASP A 506 29.56 5.74 3.97
C ASP A 506 29.91 6.34 2.58
N LYS A 507 30.31 5.50 1.61
CA LYS A 507 30.64 5.98 0.26
C LYS A 507 29.44 6.67 -0.41
N VAL A 508 29.76 7.69 -1.19
CA VAL A 508 28.78 8.55 -1.87
C VAL A 508 29.23 8.71 -3.31
N LEU A 509 28.29 8.49 -4.23
CA LEU A 509 28.50 8.69 -5.65
C LEU A 509 28.44 10.18 -5.99
N ASP A 510 29.41 10.68 -6.75
CA ASP A 510 29.28 11.98 -7.42
C ASP A 510 28.35 11.84 -8.62
N ILE A 511 27.49 12.81 -8.86
CA ILE A 511 26.43 12.73 -9.88
C ILE A 511 26.73 13.64 -11.07
N GLU A 512 27.81 14.41 -11.01
CA GLU A 512 28.26 15.21 -12.13
C GLU A 512 28.62 14.33 -13.32
N ASP A 513 28.04 14.63 -14.49
CA ASP A 513 28.33 13.95 -15.77
C ASP A 513 28.09 12.42 -15.80
N LEU A 514 27.31 11.87 -14.85
CA LEU A 514 26.88 10.46 -14.87
C LEU A 514 25.81 10.18 -15.94
N PRO A 515 25.85 9.02 -16.63
CA PRO A 515 24.82 8.59 -17.57
C PRO A 515 23.37 8.71 -17.06
N SER A 516 23.08 8.24 -15.85
CA SER A 516 21.74 8.31 -15.26
C SER A 516 21.29 9.75 -14.99
N ALA A 517 22.21 10.63 -14.59
CA ALA A 517 21.95 12.04 -14.34
C ALA A 517 21.65 12.81 -15.63
N ILE A 518 22.46 12.57 -16.68
CA ILE A 518 22.29 13.15 -18.02
C ILE A 518 20.90 12.82 -18.57
N LEU A 519 20.48 11.55 -18.42
CA LEU A 519 19.22 11.05 -18.95
C LEU A 519 18.05 11.10 -17.96
N LYS A 520 18.26 11.74 -16.81
CA LYS A 520 17.25 11.98 -15.76
C LYS A 520 16.52 10.69 -15.35
N VAL A 521 17.27 9.64 -15.11
CA VAL A 521 16.74 8.39 -14.56
C VAL A 521 16.35 8.66 -13.10
N GLU A 522 15.09 8.41 -12.77
CA GLU A 522 14.59 8.64 -11.42
C GLU A 522 15.09 7.56 -10.46
N GLU A 523 15.17 7.90 -9.17
CA GLU A 523 15.39 6.92 -8.09
C GLU A 523 14.20 5.95 -8.04
N SER A 524 14.45 4.70 -7.71
CA SER A 524 13.36 3.73 -7.58
C SER A 524 12.58 4.01 -6.30
N LYS A 525 11.25 3.87 -6.35
CA LYS A 525 10.36 4.15 -5.21
C LYS A 525 10.82 3.39 -3.97
N GLU A 526 11.04 4.11 -2.88
CA GLU A 526 11.30 3.52 -1.57
C GLU A 526 9.99 2.94 -1.03
N PRO A 527 10.02 1.76 -0.38
CA PRO A 527 8.85 1.26 0.33
C PRO A 527 8.42 2.28 1.38
N ASP A 528 7.12 2.39 1.62
CA ASP A 528 6.64 3.14 2.77
C ASP A 528 7.28 2.58 4.05
N ASP A 529 7.65 3.47 4.97
CA ASP A 529 8.28 3.06 6.21
C ASP A 529 7.27 2.34 7.10
N ILE A 530 7.20 1.01 6.93
CA ILE A 530 6.27 0.16 7.67
C ILE A 530 6.56 0.14 9.17
N SER A 531 7.67 0.70 9.64
CA SER A 531 7.98 0.77 11.06
C SER A 531 7.10 1.83 11.76
N ALA A 532 6.83 2.96 11.09
CA ALA A 532 5.97 4.02 11.60
C ALA A 532 4.54 3.54 11.92
N ILE A 533 4.10 2.50 11.19
CA ILE A 533 2.82 1.77 11.36
C ILE A 533 2.66 1.23 12.78
N TYR A 534 3.74 0.68 13.34
CA TYR A 534 3.72 0.01 14.63
C TYR A 534 4.04 0.94 15.80
N ALA A 535 4.61 2.11 15.52
CA ALA A 535 4.94 3.12 16.53
C ALA A 535 3.69 3.91 17.01
N TYR A 536 2.70 4.16 16.16
CA TYR A 536 1.58 5.07 16.47
C TYR A 536 0.19 4.42 16.32
N VAL A 537 0.05 3.20 16.79
CA VAL A 537 -1.21 2.44 16.71
C VAL A 537 -2.30 3.09 17.57
N ASN A 538 -3.21 3.83 16.92
CA ASN A 538 -4.62 3.87 17.32
C ASN A 538 -5.38 2.95 16.37
N LEU A 539 -6.49 2.37 16.82
CA LEU A 539 -7.21 1.30 16.13
C LEU A 539 -7.65 1.65 14.70
N GLU A 540 -8.08 2.89 14.47
CA GLU A 540 -8.43 3.38 13.12
C GLU A 540 -7.19 3.57 12.23
N SER A 541 -6.09 4.13 12.75
CA SER A 541 -4.85 4.33 11.96
C SER A 541 -4.12 3.01 11.66
N GLY A 542 -4.24 2.00 12.52
CA GLY A 542 -3.65 0.69 12.30
C GLY A 542 -4.23 -0.03 11.07
N ILE A 543 -5.54 0.08 10.81
CA ILE A 543 -6.20 -0.58 9.68
C ILE A 543 -5.83 0.09 8.35
N GLU A 544 -5.97 1.42 8.27
CA GLU A 544 -5.57 2.18 7.07
C GLU A 544 -4.11 1.87 6.69
N SER A 545 -3.27 1.71 7.71
CA SER A 545 -1.86 1.44 7.53
C SER A 545 -1.56 -0.01 7.10
N ILE A 546 -2.34 -1.00 7.56
CA ILE A 546 -2.25 -2.38 7.06
C ILE A 546 -2.63 -2.41 5.57
N ILE A 547 -3.71 -1.74 5.19
CA ILE A 547 -4.14 -1.64 3.78
C ILE A 547 -3.03 -0.98 2.95
N GLY A 548 -2.44 0.13 3.43
CA GLY A 548 -1.30 0.77 2.78
C GLY A 548 -0.07 -0.13 2.62
N THR A 549 0.14 -1.08 3.55
CA THR A 549 1.24 -2.07 3.44
C THR A 549 1.04 -2.97 2.23
N PHE A 550 -0.18 -3.43 1.94
CA PHE A 550 -0.48 -4.24 0.76
C PHE A 550 -0.46 -3.41 -0.53
N ASP A 551 -1.01 -2.20 -0.50
CA ASP A 551 -0.96 -1.32 -1.67
C ASP A 551 0.51 -1.01 -2.05
N SER A 552 1.39 -0.85 -1.05
CA SER A 552 2.83 -0.70 -1.27
C SER A 552 3.51 -1.97 -1.79
N SER A 553 3.02 -3.16 -1.43
CA SER A 553 3.57 -4.42 -1.93
C SER A 553 3.16 -4.70 -3.36
N ASP A 554 1.93 -4.36 -3.76
CA ASP A 554 1.47 -4.48 -5.16
C ASP A 554 2.37 -3.65 -6.10
N ASP A 555 2.75 -2.43 -5.69
CA ASP A 555 3.70 -1.58 -6.43
C ASP A 555 5.11 -2.20 -6.55
N ILE A 556 5.54 -2.98 -5.55
CA ILE A 556 6.90 -3.56 -5.48
C ILE A 556 6.95 -4.93 -6.16
N MET A 557 5.90 -5.75 -6.03
CA MET A 557 5.83 -7.12 -6.52
C MET A 557 5.12 -7.26 -7.87
N GLY A 558 4.47 -6.21 -8.38
CA GLY A 558 3.70 -6.25 -9.62
C GLY A 558 4.53 -6.74 -10.81
N ALA A 559 4.40 -8.02 -11.13
CA ALA A 559 4.93 -8.59 -12.35
C ALA A 559 4.01 -8.14 -13.49
N GLY A 560 4.45 -7.19 -14.30
CA GLY A 560 3.82 -7.00 -15.61
C GLY A 560 3.81 -8.32 -16.40
N ASN A 561 3.04 -8.39 -17.50
CA ASN A 561 3.05 -9.53 -18.42
C ASN A 561 4.48 -9.78 -18.97
N ILE A 562 5.30 -10.53 -18.25
CA ILE A 562 6.69 -10.80 -18.59
C ILE A 562 6.74 -12.22 -19.14
N VAL A 563 6.62 -12.36 -20.46
CA VAL A 563 6.83 -13.63 -21.16
C VAL A 563 7.87 -13.47 -22.29
N GLU A 564 8.10 -12.25 -22.79
CA GLU A 564 9.03 -12.01 -23.89
C GLU A 564 10.39 -11.50 -23.38
N GLY A 565 11.48 -12.18 -23.76
CA GLY A 565 12.85 -11.74 -23.45
C GLY A 565 13.42 -12.14 -22.07
N ILE A 566 12.73 -12.99 -21.29
CA ILE A 566 13.19 -13.44 -19.96
C ILE A 566 14.62 -13.99 -19.99
N GLY A 567 14.97 -14.74 -21.04
CA GLY A 567 16.32 -15.27 -21.22
C GLY A 567 17.34 -14.14 -21.19
N GLU A 568 17.17 -13.10 -22.02
CA GLU A 568 18.09 -11.97 -22.10
C GLU A 568 18.17 -11.17 -20.80
N LEU A 569 17.06 -11.02 -20.07
CA LEU A 569 17.05 -10.41 -18.75
C LEU A 569 17.89 -11.19 -17.72
N ILE A 570 17.76 -12.53 -17.71
CA ILE A 570 18.57 -13.38 -16.83
C ILE A 570 20.05 -13.28 -17.19
N LEU A 571 20.39 -13.31 -18.48
CA LEU A 571 21.77 -13.17 -18.95
C LEU A 571 22.38 -11.83 -18.51
N PHE A 572 21.60 -10.75 -18.63
CA PHE A 572 22.04 -9.45 -18.17
C PHE A 572 22.21 -9.39 -16.65
N GLN A 573 21.33 -10.03 -15.87
CA GLN A 573 21.52 -10.10 -14.42
C GLN A 573 22.79 -10.87 -14.02
N GLU A 574 23.11 -11.98 -14.69
CA GLU A 574 24.38 -12.68 -14.43
C GLU A 574 25.59 -11.80 -14.72
N TYR A 575 25.53 -11.00 -15.78
CA TYR A 575 26.55 -9.98 -16.04
C TYR A 575 26.67 -9.01 -14.86
N LEU A 576 25.55 -8.50 -14.33
CA LEU A 576 25.57 -7.59 -13.18
C LEU A 576 26.20 -8.24 -11.94
N PHE A 577 25.82 -9.48 -11.62
CA PHE A 577 26.39 -10.20 -10.47
C PHE A 577 27.87 -10.57 -10.65
N GLU A 578 28.35 -10.69 -11.90
CA GLU A 578 29.76 -10.97 -12.18
C GLU A 578 30.65 -9.72 -12.04
N HIS A 579 30.11 -8.54 -12.33
CA HIS A 579 30.89 -7.31 -12.45
C HIS A 579 30.67 -6.27 -11.32
N PHE A 580 29.66 -6.42 -10.47
CA PHE A 580 29.33 -5.46 -9.41
C PHE A 580 29.20 -6.12 -8.04
N GLN A 581 29.65 -5.42 -7.00
CA GLN A 581 29.59 -5.86 -5.61
C GLN A 581 28.19 -5.72 -4.99
N HIS A 582 27.97 -6.45 -3.90
CA HIS A 582 26.78 -6.33 -3.08
C HIS A 582 27.10 -6.60 -1.61
N TYR A 583 26.23 -6.19 -0.68
CA TYR A 583 26.50 -6.19 0.76
C TYR A 583 27.09 -7.51 1.33
N ASN A 584 26.52 -8.66 0.95
CA ASN A 584 26.96 -9.98 1.44
C ASN A 584 28.19 -10.57 0.72
N GLU A 585 28.68 -10.00 -0.38
CA GLU A 585 29.78 -10.57 -1.17
C GLU A 585 31.10 -9.86 -0.84
N LYS A 586 32.02 -10.61 -0.22
CA LYS A 586 33.32 -10.11 0.26
C LYS A 586 34.48 -10.52 -0.63
N ASP A 587 34.22 -11.20 -1.74
CA ASP A 587 35.24 -11.87 -2.54
C ASP A 587 35.90 -10.93 -3.57
N LEU A 588 35.25 -9.82 -3.92
CA LEU A 588 35.79 -8.76 -4.79
C LEU A 588 36.64 -7.70 -4.02
N LYS A 589 36.94 -7.95 -2.74
CA LYS A 589 37.53 -7.00 -1.77
C LYS A 589 38.82 -6.28 -2.18
N ASP A 590 39.55 -6.78 -3.18
CA ASP A 590 40.79 -6.18 -3.64
C ASP A 590 40.59 -5.18 -4.81
N ALA A 591 39.36 -5.00 -5.31
CA ALA A 591 39.05 -4.02 -6.35
C ALA A 591 38.66 -2.66 -5.72
N LEU A 592 39.33 -1.59 -6.13
CA LEU A 592 38.99 -0.22 -5.75
C LEU A 592 37.70 0.21 -6.47
N THR A 593 36.56 0.17 -5.78
CA THR A 593 35.23 0.54 -6.31
C THR A 593 34.69 1.84 -5.72
N ALA A 594 33.84 2.52 -6.47
CA ALA A 594 33.18 3.77 -6.11
C ALA A 594 32.16 3.60 -5.00
N LEU A 595 31.46 2.47 -4.99
CA LEU A 595 30.50 2.04 -3.98
C LEU A 595 30.82 0.61 -3.54
N ASP A 596 30.45 0.26 -2.30
CA ASP A 596 30.53 -1.12 -1.78
C ASP A 596 29.20 -1.88 -2.02
N TYR A 597 28.08 -1.16 -2.16
CA TYR A 597 26.73 -1.73 -2.36
C TYR A 597 26.21 -1.42 -3.78
N GLU A 598 27.00 -1.83 -4.77
CA GLU A 598 26.81 -1.49 -6.18
C GLU A 598 25.50 -2.06 -6.77
N LEU A 599 25.17 -3.32 -6.51
CA LEU A 599 23.90 -3.89 -6.96
C LEU A 599 22.71 -3.22 -6.29
N GLU A 600 22.81 -2.87 -5.00
CA GLU A 600 21.80 -2.10 -4.30
C GLU A 600 21.61 -0.71 -4.92
N TYR A 601 22.69 -0.05 -5.37
CA TYR A 601 22.61 1.19 -6.15
C TYR A 601 21.92 0.98 -7.51
N ILE A 602 22.26 -0.08 -8.25
CA ILE A 602 21.61 -0.37 -9.54
C ILE A 602 20.09 -0.53 -9.36
N ILE A 603 19.66 -1.16 -8.27
CA ILE A 603 18.23 -1.34 -7.94
C ILE A 603 17.59 -0.04 -7.47
N MET A 604 18.23 0.75 -6.60
CA MET A 604 17.57 1.87 -5.91
C MET A 604 17.91 3.26 -6.46
N GLY A 605 19.12 3.47 -6.95
CA GLY A 605 19.58 4.72 -7.55
C GLY A 605 19.91 5.84 -6.56
N LYS A 606 20.01 5.57 -5.25
CA LYS A 606 20.28 6.60 -4.25
C LYS A 606 21.77 6.92 -4.18
N ARG A 607 22.11 8.18 -3.91
CA ARG A 607 23.50 8.67 -3.91
C ARG A 607 24.45 7.99 -2.92
N LYS A 608 23.94 7.53 -1.77
CA LYS A 608 24.74 7.00 -0.65
C LYS A 608 24.53 5.50 -0.52
N ASP A 609 25.62 4.76 -0.30
CA ASP A 609 25.59 3.32 -0.08
C ASP A 609 24.59 2.90 1.00
N VAL A 610 24.72 3.47 2.19
CA VAL A 610 23.83 3.16 3.32
C VAL A 610 22.35 3.38 3.01
N ASN A 611 22.01 4.33 2.13
CA ASN A 611 20.63 4.59 1.75
C ASN A 611 20.09 3.54 0.78
N ASN A 612 20.93 3.04 -0.15
CA ASN A 612 20.57 1.94 -1.05
C ASN A 612 20.34 0.66 -0.25
N LEU A 613 21.28 0.32 0.65
CA LEU A 613 21.15 -0.84 1.53
C LEU A 613 19.91 -0.75 2.42
N LYS A 614 19.64 0.42 3.02
CA LYS A 614 18.43 0.66 3.82
C LYS A 614 17.17 0.33 3.01
N ALA A 615 17.07 0.83 1.78
CA ALA A 615 15.89 0.63 0.96
C ALA A 615 15.70 -0.84 0.55
N ILE A 616 16.78 -1.57 0.28
CA ILE A 616 16.73 -3.02 0.02
C ILE A 616 16.27 -3.78 1.27
N ILE A 617 16.83 -3.48 2.44
CA ILE A 617 16.41 -4.05 3.72
C ILE A 617 14.91 -3.83 3.95
N MET A 618 14.41 -2.62 3.69
CA MET A 618 12.98 -2.31 3.82
C MET A 618 12.12 -3.09 2.82
N ARG A 619 12.56 -3.24 1.56
CA ARG A 619 11.84 -4.07 0.57
C ARG A 619 11.76 -5.52 1.01
N ILE A 620 12.86 -6.09 1.48
CA ILE A 620 12.87 -7.48 1.99
C ILE A 620 11.95 -7.59 3.22
N LEU A 621 12.05 -6.65 4.16
CA LEU A 621 11.25 -6.66 5.38
C LEU A 621 9.74 -6.63 5.10
N LEU A 622 9.31 -5.81 4.13
CA LEU A 622 7.91 -5.75 3.69
C LEU A 622 7.44 -7.11 3.15
N ILE A 623 8.18 -7.67 2.20
CA ILE A 623 7.86 -8.97 1.59
C ILE A 623 7.80 -10.07 2.66
N ARG A 624 8.80 -10.13 3.54
CA ARG A 624 8.86 -11.10 4.64
C ARG A 624 7.69 -10.93 5.60
N THR A 625 7.28 -9.70 5.89
CA THR A 625 6.14 -9.44 6.79
C THR A 625 4.86 -10.03 6.23
N ILE A 626 4.58 -9.81 4.95
CA ILE A 626 3.39 -10.37 4.28
C ILE A 626 3.45 -11.90 4.27
N MET A 627 4.59 -12.49 3.90
CA MET A 627 4.75 -13.95 3.88
C MET A 627 4.57 -14.55 5.28
N ASN A 628 5.12 -13.91 6.30
CA ASN A 628 4.96 -14.33 7.68
C ASN A 628 3.52 -14.14 8.18
N VAL A 629 2.75 -13.16 7.69
CA VAL A 629 1.31 -13.03 8.00
C VAL A 629 0.54 -14.21 7.42
N ILE A 630 0.80 -14.55 6.16
CA ILE A 630 0.18 -15.72 5.50
C ILE A 630 0.49 -17.00 6.30
N SER A 631 1.74 -17.20 6.68
CA SER A 631 2.16 -18.35 7.51
C SER A 631 1.50 -18.38 8.90
N LEU A 632 1.45 -17.25 9.62
CA LEU A 632 0.83 -17.19 10.95
C LEU A 632 -0.69 -17.37 10.90
N MET A 633 -1.36 -16.85 9.86
CA MET A 633 -2.80 -17.03 9.68
C MET A 633 -3.16 -18.48 9.36
N GLY A 634 -2.32 -19.19 8.60
CA GLY A 634 -2.50 -20.62 8.33
C GLY A 634 -2.19 -21.53 9.53
N ASP A 635 -1.45 -21.04 10.52
CA ASP A 635 -1.22 -21.79 11.76
C ASP A 635 -2.38 -21.57 12.74
N GLY A 636 -3.34 -22.51 12.77
CA GLY A 636 -4.52 -22.43 13.64
C GLY A 636 -4.20 -22.23 15.14
N LYS A 637 -3.06 -22.72 15.65
CA LYS A 637 -2.66 -22.45 17.04
C LYS A 637 -2.31 -20.98 17.21
N ARG A 638 -1.42 -20.45 16.36
CA ARG A 638 -0.91 -19.07 16.46
C ARG A 638 -1.98 -18.03 16.12
N ASN A 639 -2.81 -18.30 15.11
CA ASN A 639 -3.99 -17.49 14.80
C ASN A 639 -4.99 -17.48 15.98
N GLY A 640 -5.16 -18.62 16.65
CA GLY A 640 -5.94 -18.74 17.89
C GLY A 640 -5.35 -17.95 19.06
N ASP A 641 -4.03 -18.01 19.29
CA ASP A 641 -3.34 -17.27 20.34
C ASP A 641 -3.47 -15.75 20.13
N ALA A 642 -3.34 -15.27 18.89
CA ALA A 642 -3.60 -13.88 18.55
C ALA A 642 -5.06 -13.47 18.82
N ARG A 643 -6.03 -14.36 18.52
CA ARG A 643 -7.46 -14.12 18.77
C ARG A 643 -7.76 -14.04 20.27
N LEU A 644 -7.12 -14.88 21.08
CA LEU A 644 -7.23 -14.86 22.53
C LEU A 644 -6.68 -13.55 23.12
N LEU A 645 -5.48 -13.13 22.68
CA LEU A 645 -4.89 -11.86 23.13
C LEU A 645 -5.73 -10.65 22.71
N ALA A 646 -6.23 -10.64 21.47
CA ALA A 646 -7.15 -9.60 21.01
C ALA A 646 -8.43 -9.54 21.86
N ALA A 647 -9.03 -10.70 22.17
CA ALA A 647 -10.20 -10.76 23.03
C ALA A 647 -9.91 -10.29 24.47
N ALA A 648 -8.68 -10.45 24.98
CA ALA A 648 -8.27 -9.89 26.26
C ALA A 648 -8.13 -8.35 26.19
N PHE A 649 -7.55 -7.84 25.10
CA PHE A 649 -7.30 -6.41 24.90
C PHE A 649 -8.54 -5.59 24.56
N VAL A 650 -9.52 -6.14 23.86
CA VAL A 650 -10.70 -5.38 23.40
C VAL A 650 -12.02 -6.12 23.55
N GLY A 651 -12.04 -7.36 24.05
CA GLY A 651 -13.29 -8.08 24.29
C GLY A 651 -14.21 -7.38 25.28
N PHE A 652 -13.66 -6.59 26.22
CA PHE A 652 -14.42 -5.73 27.11
C PHE A 652 -15.27 -4.65 26.42
N THR A 653 -15.07 -4.42 25.12
CA THR A 653 -15.92 -3.53 24.32
C THR A 653 -17.20 -4.22 23.86
N GLY A 654 -17.22 -5.55 23.79
CA GLY A 654 -18.35 -6.30 23.26
C GLY A 654 -18.52 -6.14 21.75
N LEU A 655 -17.47 -5.71 21.04
CA LEU A 655 -17.46 -5.53 19.60
C LEU A 655 -16.67 -6.66 18.92
N PRO A 656 -17.33 -7.69 18.35
CA PRO A 656 -16.64 -8.81 17.71
C PRO A 656 -15.75 -8.37 16.55
N ALA A 657 -16.16 -7.39 15.75
CA ALA A 657 -15.35 -6.87 14.66
C ALA A 657 -14.05 -6.26 15.17
N LEU A 658 -14.10 -5.59 16.33
CA LEU A 658 -12.94 -5.00 16.96
C LEU A 658 -11.94 -6.07 17.40
N VAL A 659 -12.41 -7.19 17.97
CA VAL A 659 -11.56 -8.33 18.32
C VAL A 659 -10.85 -8.88 17.08
N THR A 660 -11.54 -9.02 15.95
CA THR A 660 -10.95 -9.52 14.71
C THR A 660 -9.89 -8.56 14.15
N ILE A 661 -10.16 -7.25 14.16
CA ILE A 661 -9.18 -6.23 13.74
C ILE A 661 -7.93 -6.25 14.63
N VAL A 662 -8.10 -6.25 15.95
CA VAL A 662 -6.96 -6.30 16.88
C VAL A 662 -6.17 -7.60 16.72
N LYS A 663 -6.84 -8.72 16.48
CA LYS A 663 -6.18 -9.99 16.16
C LYS A 663 -5.28 -9.84 14.93
N THR A 664 -5.82 -9.28 13.85
CA THR A 664 -5.05 -9.03 12.63
C THR A 664 -3.85 -8.13 12.91
N LEU A 665 -4.03 -7.04 13.63
CA LEU A 665 -2.94 -6.15 14.01
C LEU A 665 -1.84 -6.86 14.83
N ILE A 666 -2.24 -7.72 15.78
CA ILE A 666 -1.31 -8.56 16.55
C ILE A 666 -0.54 -9.50 15.62
N LEU A 667 -1.20 -10.13 14.63
CA LEU A 667 -0.54 -10.97 13.64
C LEU A 667 0.47 -10.17 12.81
N PHE A 668 0.13 -8.96 12.35
CA PHE A 668 1.06 -8.07 11.64
C PHE A 668 2.28 -7.72 12.49
N ILE A 669 2.08 -7.34 13.74
CA ILE A 669 3.18 -7.05 14.68
C ILE A 669 4.07 -8.28 14.86
N TRP A 670 3.47 -9.45 15.06
CA TRP A 670 4.23 -10.70 15.22
C TRP A 670 5.02 -11.03 13.96
N SER A 671 4.38 -10.96 12.78
CA SER A 671 5.03 -11.18 11.49
C SER A 671 6.13 -10.16 11.21
N PHE A 672 5.95 -8.89 11.59
CA PHE A 672 6.96 -7.85 11.43
C PHE A 672 8.20 -8.15 12.25
N VAL A 673 8.03 -8.51 13.53
CA VAL A 673 9.14 -8.86 14.41
C VAL A 673 9.84 -10.15 13.96
N GLU A 674 9.08 -11.15 13.51
CA GLU A 674 9.63 -12.37 12.88
C GLU A 674 10.46 -12.02 11.63
N SER A 675 9.98 -11.05 10.84
CA SER A 675 10.66 -10.60 9.62
C SER A 675 11.95 -9.84 9.90
N ILE A 676 12.04 -9.14 11.02
CA ILE A 676 13.31 -8.52 11.47
C ILE A 676 14.35 -9.60 11.77
N VAL A 677 13.95 -10.71 12.40
CA VAL A 677 14.83 -11.87 12.61
C VAL A 677 15.23 -12.50 11.28
N ASP A 678 14.29 -12.66 10.35
CA ASP A 678 14.57 -13.19 9.01
C ASP A 678 15.59 -12.32 8.26
N VAL A 679 15.40 -11.00 8.28
CA VAL A 679 16.31 -10.05 7.62
C VAL A 679 17.69 -10.07 8.25
N ALA A 680 17.78 -10.10 9.59
CA ALA A 680 19.07 -10.24 10.28
C ALA A 680 19.81 -11.50 9.82
N ALA A 681 19.11 -12.64 9.74
CA ALA A 681 19.68 -13.89 9.26
C ALA A 681 20.09 -13.85 7.77
N LEU A 682 19.30 -13.22 6.90
CA LEU A 682 19.62 -13.02 5.49
C LEU A 682 20.91 -12.20 5.31
N LEU A 683 21.09 -11.14 6.11
CA LEU A 683 22.29 -10.30 6.11
C LEU A 683 23.51 -11.00 6.70
N GLU A 684 23.33 -12.11 7.43
CA GLU A 684 24.41 -13.01 7.85
C GLU A 684 24.71 -14.13 6.83
N GLY A 685 24.01 -14.13 5.69
CA GLY A 685 24.21 -15.07 4.59
C GLY A 685 23.37 -16.35 4.68
N LYS A 686 22.40 -16.43 5.61
CA LYS A 686 21.49 -17.58 5.73
C LYS A 686 20.40 -17.52 4.67
N GLU A 687 19.77 -18.66 4.42
CA GLU A 687 18.59 -18.77 3.54
C GLU A 687 17.32 -18.97 4.36
N ILE A 688 16.25 -18.26 3.99
CA ILE A 688 14.97 -18.29 4.70
C ILE A 688 13.89 -18.84 3.76
N PRO A 689 13.05 -19.82 4.19
CA PRO A 689 11.91 -20.29 3.40
C PRO A 689 11.03 -19.13 2.94
N PHE A 690 10.71 -19.06 1.65
CA PHE A 690 9.84 -18.01 1.12
C PHE A 690 8.51 -17.94 1.88
N LEU A 691 7.82 -19.08 2.02
CA LEU A 691 6.70 -19.26 2.93
C LEU A 691 7.11 -20.17 4.10
N LYS A 692 6.94 -19.71 5.34
CA LYS A 692 7.29 -20.49 6.53
C LYS A 692 6.24 -21.55 6.83
N GLY A 693 6.68 -22.76 7.14
CA GLY A 693 5.84 -23.77 7.76
C GLY A 693 5.74 -23.59 9.28
N LYS A 694 4.92 -24.42 9.94
CA LYS A 694 4.68 -24.37 11.40
C LYS A 694 5.96 -24.46 12.24
N ASN A 695 6.98 -25.17 11.74
CA ASN A 695 8.27 -25.36 12.43
C ASN A 695 9.32 -24.31 12.09
N ASP A 696 9.09 -23.47 11.07
CA ASP A 696 10.05 -22.46 10.61
C ASP A 696 9.86 -21.10 11.31
N ILE A 697 8.69 -20.90 11.93
CA ILE A 697 8.38 -19.73 12.76
C ILE A 697 9.12 -19.84 14.10
N LEU A 698 9.96 -18.86 14.39
CA LEU A 698 10.92 -18.90 15.51
C LEU A 698 10.41 -18.22 16.77
N LEU A 699 9.56 -17.20 16.62
CA LEU A 699 9.03 -16.43 17.72
C LEU A 699 7.68 -16.96 18.17
N GLU A 700 7.50 -17.08 19.48
CA GLU A 700 6.18 -17.22 20.10
C GLU A 700 5.63 -15.83 20.51
N LEU A 701 4.30 -15.70 20.58
CA LEU A 701 3.63 -14.40 20.82
C LEU A 701 4.11 -13.67 22.09
N HIS A 702 4.38 -14.43 23.16
CA HIS A 702 4.85 -13.88 24.43
C HIS A 702 6.32 -13.42 24.41
N GLU A 703 7.10 -13.79 23.39
CA GLU A 703 8.50 -13.36 23.25
C GLU A 703 8.60 -11.96 22.62
N ILE A 704 7.52 -11.44 22.01
CA ILE A 704 7.50 -10.11 21.37
C ILE A 704 7.86 -9.00 22.36
N ILE A 705 7.46 -9.11 23.63
CA ILE A 705 7.80 -8.11 24.67
C ILE A 705 9.27 -8.14 25.10
N LEU A 706 10.01 -9.20 24.74
CA LEU A 706 11.43 -9.38 25.11
C LEU A 706 12.38 -8.92 24.00
N ILE A 707 11.82 -8.44 22.89
CA ILE A 707 12.56 -8.16 21.66
C ILE A 707 13.56 -7.02 21.86
N ASN A 708 14.81 -7.27 21.49
CA ASN A 708 15.89 -6.29 21.44
C ASN A 708 16.97 -6.82 20.49
N LYS A 709 17.99 -5.99 20.19
CA LYS A 709 19.08 -6.36 19.28
C LYS A 709 19.74 -7.71 19.61
N THR A 710 20.02 -7.97 20.89
CA THR A 710 20.68 -9.22 21.31
C THR A 710 19.76 -10.44 21.16
N PHE A 711 18.46 -10.27 21.42
CA PHE A 711 17.48 -11.34 21.26
C PHE A 711 17.28 -11.68 19.78
N ILE A 712 17.13 -10.67 18.91
CA ILE A 712 17.01 -10.83 17.45
C ILE A 712 18.21 -11.62 16.93
N LYS A 713 19.42 -11.21 17.31
CA LYS A 713 20.63 -11.90 16.89
C LYS A 713 20.65 -13.37 17.34
N SER A 714 20.32 -13.64 18.61
CA SER A 714 20.30 -15.02 19.11
C SER A 714 19.31 -15.94 18.36
N LYS A 715 18.17 -15.39 17.94
CA LYS A 715 17.18 -16.12 17.13
C LYS A 715 17.68 -16.31 15.70
N ALA A 716 18.25 -15.26 15.08
CA ALA A 716 18.87 -15.35 13.76
C ALA A 716 19.99 -16.41 13.73
N ASP A 717 20.88 -16.40 14.71
CA ASP A 717 21.97 -17.38 14.91
C ASP A 717 21.46 -18.82 15.03
N SER A 718 20.28 -19.03 15.64
CA SER A 718 19.68 -20.35 15.83
C SER A 718 19.14 -20.99 14.56
N ILE A 719 18.94 -20.21 13.49
CA ILE A 719 18.49 -20.71 12.19
C ILE A 719 19.57 -21.62 11.61
N LYS A 720 19.18 -22.87 11.38
CA LYS A 720 20.01 -23.88 10.71
C LYS A 720 20.01 -23.65 9.21
N GLU A 721 21.10 -24.04 8.54
CA GLU A 721 21.14 -24.05 7.08
C GLU A 721 19.97 -24.87 6.53
N ASN A 722 19.21 -24.25 5.65
CA ASN A 722 18.02 -24.83 5.06
C ASN A 722 18.33 -25.24 3.62
N ASN A 723 18.19 -26.53 3.32
CA ASN A 723 18.41 -27.07 1.96
C ASN A 723 17.10 -27.16 1.16
N SER A 724 16.03 -26.47 1.59
CA SER A 724 14.78 -26.39 0.84
C SER A 724 14.98 -25.65 -0.47
N SER A 725 14.51 -26.23 -1.58
CA SER A 725 14.57 -25.60 -2.91
C SER A 725 13.88 -24.24 -2.99
N PHE A 726 13.00 -23.92 -2.03
CA PHE A 726 12.20 -22.70 -1.97
C PHE A 726 12.69 -21.69 -0.90
N ALA A 727 13.89 -21.91 -0.33
CA ALA A 727 14.52 -20.90 0.51
C ALA A 727 15.18 -19.81 -0.36
N LEU A 728 15.10 -18.57 0.12
CA LEU A 728 15.70 -17.40 -0.51
C LEU A 728 16.84 -16.88 0.35
N SER A 729 17.98 -16.62 -0.29
CA SER A 729 19.11 -15.87 0.24
C SER A 729 18.94 -14.36 -0.01
N TYR A 730 19.77 -13.54 0.61
CA TYR A 730 19.86 -12.10 0.28
C TYR A 730 20.12 -11.88 -1.23
N LYS A 731 20.98 -12.72 -1.84
CA LYS A 731 21.30 -12.69 -3.27
C LYS A 731 20.08 -12.98 -4.14
N ASP A 732 19.22 -13.92 -3.72
CA ASP A 732 17.96 -14.18 -4.44
C ASP A 732 17.00 -12.99 -4.40
N TYR A 733 16.91 -12.28 -3.27
CA TYR A 733 16.12 -11.05 -3.18
C TYR A 733 16.64 -9.95 -4.12
N LEU A 734 17.96 -9.76 -4.21
CA LEU A 734 18.55 -8.83 -5.19
C LEU A 734 18.19 -9.23 -6.63
N ARG A 735 18.22 -10.52 -6.98
CA ARG A 735 17.78 -11.01 -8.30
C ARG A 735 16.32 -10.67 -8.60
N ILE A 736 15.44 -10.88 -7.62
CA ILE A 736 14.02 -10.53 -7.73
C ILE A 736 13.85 -9.03 -7.97
N PHE A 737 14.54 -8.17 -7.21
CA PHE A 737 14.42 -6.72 -7.39
C PHE A 737 15.05 -6.23 -8.70
N LEU A 738 16.15 -6.83 -9.16
CA LEU A 738 16.72 -6.57 -10.49
C LEU A 738 15.79 -7.04 -11.62
N PHE A 739 14.96 -8.04 -11.36
CA PHE A 739 13.98 -8.52 -12.33
C PHE A 739 12.83 -7.52 -12.49
N MET A 740 12.37 -6.97 -11.37
CA MET A 740 11.28 -5.98 -11.32
C MET A 740 11.72 -4.57 -11.75
N GLU A 741 13.01 -4.23 -11.60
CA GLU A 741 13.53 -2.91 -11.97
C GLU A 741 13.60 -2.73 -13.50
N SER A 742 13.31 -1.50 -13.96
CA SER A 742 13.23 -1.19 -15.39
C SER A 742 14.58 -1.40 -16.09
N GLN A 743 14.55 -1.92 -17.32
CA GLN A 743 15.78 -2.14 -18.09
C GLN A 743 16.57 -0.83 -18.27
N ARG A 744 15.87 0.27 -18.51
CA ARG A 744 16.46 1.62 -18.62
C ARG A 744 17.23 2.00 -17.36
N SER A 745 16.63 1.85 -16.18
CA SER A 745 17.29 2.16 -14.90
C SER A 745 18.56 1.33 -14.72
N LYS A 746 18.46 0.02 -14.95
CA LYS A 746 19.59 -0.90 -14.79
C LYS A 746 20.73 -0.55 -15.74
N ASN A 747 20.44 -0.32 -17.02
CA ASN A 747 21.44 0.03 -18.02
C ASN A 747 22.25 1.26 -17.59
N PHE A 748 21.55 2.36 -17.26
CA PHE A 748 22.23 3.61 -16.94
C PHE A 748 22.94 3.60 -15.59
N ARG A 749 22.34 3.03 -14.55
CA ARG A 749 22.99 2.92 -13.23
C ARG A 749 24.20 1.98 -13.26
N SER A 750 24.17 0.93 -14.10
CA SER A 750 25.35 0.09 -14.34
C SER A 750 26.46 0.88 -15.03
N MET A 751 26.10 1.69 -16.04
CA MET A 751 27.07 2.55 -16.74
C MET A 751 27.64 3.66 -15.83
N ASP A 752 26.87 4.19 -14.87
CA ASP A 752 27.39 5.11 -13.85
C ASP A 752 28.52 4.48 -13.05
N LEU A 753 28.29 3.27 -12.52
CA LEU A 753 29.28 2.55 -11.72
C LEU A 753 30.51 2.17 -12.55
N ILE A 754 30.31 1.75 -13.80
CA ILE A 754 31.42 1.48 -14.72
C ILE A 754 32.27 2.75 -14.92
N GLN A 755 31.63 3.90 -15.18
CA GLN A 755 32.33 5.16 -15.36
C GLN A 755 33.16 5.51 -14.11
N GLU A 756 32.53 5.54 -12.93
CA GLU A 756 33.20 5.91 -11.68
C GLU A 756 34.32 4.93 -11.31
N ASN A 757 34.08 3.62 -11.45
CA ASN A 757 35.10 2.62 -11.15
C ASN A 757 36.29 2.68 -12.12
N LEU A 758 36.07 3.02 -13.39
CA LEU A 758 37.14 3.20 -14.36
C LEU A 758 37.90 4.51 -14.12
N GLN A 759 37.22 5.58 -13.71
CA GLN A 759 37.87 6.83 -13.30
C GLN A 759 38.78 6.60 -12.09
N LEU A 760 38.28 5.89 -11.07
CA LEU A 760 39.06 5.57 -9.86
C LEU A 760 40.31 4.71 -10.14
N ARG A 761 40.22 3.79 -11.11
CA ARG A 761 41.28 2.81 -11.38
C ARG A 761 42.25 3.21 -12.49
N TYR A 762 41.83 4.05 -13.43
CA TYR A 762 42.59 4.34 -14.65
C TYR A 762 42.73 5.85 -14.94
N GLU A 763 41.63 6.54 -15.28
CA GLU A 763 41.68 7.92 -15.77
C GLU A 763 40.44 8.74 -15.40
N ASP A 764 40.63 9.78 -14.60
CA ASP A 764 39.57 10.69 -14.11
C ASP A 764 38.74 11.36 -15.22
N SER A 765 39.28 11.50 -16.45
CA SER A 765 38.55 12.13 -17.57
C SER A 765 37.68 11.19 -18.39
N PHE A 766 37.65 9.90 -18.07
CA PHE A 766 36.81 8.93 -18.77
C PHE A 766 35.32 9.26 -18.58
N LEU A 767 34.57 9.41 -19.67
CA LEU A 767 33.13 9.65 -19.63
C LEU A 767 32.41 8.72 -20.58
N MET A 768 31.46 7.94 -20.07
CA MET A 768 30.71 6.93 -20.82
C MET A 768 29.87 7.55 -21.95
N GLN A 769 29.42 8.80 -21.79
CA GLN A 769 28.74 9.56 -22.86
C GLN A 769 29.60 9.78 -24.11
N ASN A 770 30.94 9.70 -23.98
CA ASN A 770 31.88 9.85 -25.09
C ASN A 770 32.27 8.49 -25.72
N CYS A 771 31.70 7.38 -25.27
CA CYS A 771 31.98 6.05 -25.83
C CYS A 771 31.04 5.76 -27.01
N LEU A 772 31.59 5.79 -28.24
CA LEU A 772 30.85 5.43 -29.44
C LEU A 772 30.73 3.91 -29.57
N TYR A 773 29.51 3.45 -29.84
CA TYR A 773 29.22 2.09 -30.29
C TYR A 773 29.40 1.95 -31.81
N GLY A 774 29.11 3.00 -32.56
CA GLY A 774 29.21 3.02 -34.01
C GLY A 774 29.02 4.41 -34.59
N PHE A 775 29.35 4.57 -35.87
CA PHE A 775 29.13 5.82 -36.61
C PHE A 775 29.02 5.57 -38.12
N GLY A 776 28.36 6.49 -38.80
CA GLY A 776 28.34 6.63 -40.25
C GLY A 776 29.45 7.54 -40.76
N ILE A 777 29.93 7.27 -41.97
CA ILE A 777 30.80 8.17 -42.73
C ILE A 777 30.21 8.40 -44.10
N ASN A 778 30.21 9.66 -44.49
CA ASN A 778 30.03 10.12 -45.85
C ASN A 778 31.36 10.65 -46.42
N GLY A 779 32.00 9.89 -47.30
CA GLY A 779 33.23 10.25 -47.98
C GLY A 779 33.02 10.66 -49.43
N GLU A 780 33.59 11.79 -49.83
CA GLU A 780 33.68 12.24 -51.22
C GLU A 780 35.13 12.14 -51.71
N PHE A 781 35.31 11.42 -52.81
CA PHE A 781 36.61 11.11 -53.38
C PHE A 781 36.74 11.67 -54.79
N GLY A 782 37.91 12.25 -55.08
CA GLY A 782 38.31 12.75 -56.38
C GLY A 782 39.30 11.81 -57.07
N MET A 783 39.22 11.72 -58.40
CA MET A 783 40.22 11.10 -59.26
C MET A 783 40.44 11.97 -60.49
N GLU A 784 41.68 12.34 -60.79
CA GLU A 784 42.00 13.10 -62.00
C GLU A 784 41.85 12.27 -63.27
N GLU A 785 41.51 12.90 -64.40
CA GLU A 785 41.52 12.22 -65.70
C GLU A 785 42.96 11.95 -66.19
N LYS A 786 43.29 10.71 -66.58
CA LYS A 786 44.64 10.34 -67.06
C LYS A 786 44.68 9.86 -68.50
N PHE A 787 43.69 9.11 -68.97
CA PHE A 787 43.74 8.48 -70.31
C PHE A 787 42.85 9.18 -71.36
N ILE A 788 41.88 9.99 -70.96
CA ILE A 788 40.96 10.71 -71.87
C ILE A 788 41.38 12.18 -72.06
N ALA A 789 42.08 12.74 -71.07
CA ALA A 789 42.57 14.12 -71.02
C ALA A 789 43.95 14.27 -71.66
N LEU A 790 44.06 14.10 -72.98
CA LEU A 790 45.34 14.36 -73.67
C LEU A 790 45.70 15.86 -73.56
N PRO A 791 46.90 16.23 -73.06
CA PRO A 791 47.27 17.63 -72.79
C PRO A 791 47.05 18.56 -74.00
N PHE A 792 47.43 18.11 -75.19
CA PHE A 792 47.27 18.88 -76.42
C PHE A 792 45.80 19.14 -76.83
N VAL A 793 44.86 18.29 -76.38
CA VAL A 793 43.42 18.46 -76.63
C VAL A 793 42.82 19.45 -75.64
N LYS A 794 43.26 19.41 -74.37
CA LYS A 794 42.86 20.36 -73.33
C LYS A 794 43.34 21.78 -73.65
N ASP A 795 44.60 21.92 -74.04
CA ASP A 795 45.21 23.20 -74.43
C ASP A 795 44.53 23.82 -75.65
N PHE A 796 44.07 22.98 -76.60
CA PHE A 796 43.38 23.43 -77.80
C PHE A 796 41.92 23.86 -77.54
N LEU A 797 41.26 23.25 -76.55
CA LEU A 797 39.84 23.49 -76.24
C LEU A 797 39.61 24.51 -75.11
N ASN A 798 40.66 25.03 -74.45
CA ASN A 798 40.54 25.85 -73.23
C ASN A 798 39.63 25.20 -72.16
N ALA A 799 39.66 23.86 -72.06
CA ALA A 799 38.88 23.12 -71.09
C ALA A 799 39.62 23.11 -69.73
N GLY A 800 38.92 23.39 -68.63
CA GLY A 800 39.48 23.36 -67.28
C GLY A 800 39.87 21.96 -66.79
N GLU A 801 40.49 21.87 -65.62
CA GLU A 801 40.75 20.59 -64.96
C GLU A 801 39.43 19.85 -64.70
N SER A 802 39.37 18.60 -65.16
CA SER A 802 38.23 17.71 -65.08
C SER A 802 38.62 16.50 -64.24
N SER A 803 37.86 16.26 -63.16
CA SER A 803 38.07 15.17 -62.23
C SER A 803 36.78 14.37 -62.06
N TYR A 804 36.89 13.06 -61.87
CA TYR A 804 35.79 12.22 -61.43
C TYR A 804 35.60 12.40 -59.93
N SER A 805 34.39 12.75 -59.51
CA SER A 805 33.99 12.73 -58.10
C SER A 805 32.99 11.61 -57.84
N PHE A 806 33.17 10.86 -56.77
CA PHE A 806 32.18 9.88 -56.33
C PHE A 806 32.06 9.87 -54.81
N LYS A 807 30.86 9.49 -54.34
CA LYS A 807 30.49 9.47 -52.93
C LYS A 807 30.32 8.04 -52.44
N ILE A 808 30.81 7.76 -51.24
CA ILE A 808 30.68 6.49 -50.54
C ILE A 808 30.10 6.78 -49.16
N ILE A 809 28.99 6.12 -48.83
CA ILE A 809 28.40 6.15 -47.49
C ILE A 809 28.58 4.76 -46.88
N LYS A 810 29.09 4.72 -45.65
CA LYS A 810 29.26 3.48 -44.88
C LYS A 810 28.91 3.73 -43.42
N GLU A 811 28.24 2.77 -42.82
CA GLU A 811 28.01 2.70 -41.38
C GLU A 811 28.78 1.52 -40.82
N TYR A 812 29.26 1.65 -39.58
CA TYR A 812 29.96 0.60 -38.87
C TYR A 812 29.70 0.73 -37.36
N SER A 813 29.50 -0.41 -36.71
CA SER A 813 29.33 -0.54 -35.26
C SER A 813 30.00 -1.84 -34.76
N TYR A 814 30.20 -1.94 -33.45
CA TYR A 814 30.72 -3.15 -32.81
C TYR A 814 29.77 -4.35 -32.83
#